data_AF-A0A177EEP4-F1
#
_entry.id   AF-A0A177EEP4-F1
#
_cell.length_a   1.000
_cell.length_b   1.000
_cell.length_c   1.000
_cell.angle_alpha   90.00
_cell.angle_beta   90.00
_cell.angle_gamma   90.00
#
_symmetry.space_group_name_H-M   'P 1'
#
loop_
_entity.id
_entity.type
_entity.pdbx_description
1 polymer ?
#
loop_
_entity_poly.entity_id
_entity_poly.type
_entity_poly.pdbx_seq_one_letter_code
_entity_poly.pdbx_strand_id
1 'polypeptide(L)'
;DQSLVLYKNKENSEEKIKTYHTETVKLINFMNDYAGDAINCIQNEGFIGPTTYEQFMEGKFLSTSRFLIQSYIYEFIDTKDKYIKFVEAVHTLLNDQINNNTSITKKKKKSYERVLSKCFVKEDAQSNKINHTATICELKDTIDKYKIFPFMDSSQLPSYTRVKAYNRKDGESINDENSGEFINDESRKYSNCVETSIMGLLLCLVYVPNTKKYSAEDLPEIKETKQLKDFFRKYTEPREATEHEMHQDWCRVIADLKNDKILYLKEGNNELDSSLLNVLYVLSDITGNKEEIVKEIEHIEELLSDKKVDDKIDIEESLTTIFKELSNNKNLEIVCGAFTVGKREDKKLDLFGKFKLVYTFNGRKNGILVGITSGHSSLSLLKNSLSIEEKNIIKKKLTEIQNIYINVENYTAYTIRQYINLELAKMEKESALGRIQESIRNNRDNINDMFLHGMIVSVDQKASIVKYFLTMYLNNNLPKNNSLVRFTNNLIGSTPLDDFETRNDMLDYCILNKERKNYYPGIESCWEEITKIDVDNSYIIIIEILVVSNYPLDITLKCFKKSMMIVADSDVKYNLILGPFLIIDIVKFSRKTNEPTKMLLEFIKIVDETVIQPDGSNMFCIYLRWIYDIVNSGYFSSDDKKVIIKVLMDKIDINYSFNINNRWDYLISLESTDIFKDFKSNKDLLCDEGSPESVKRYNCLMTQISKIIELRRR
;
A
#
# COMPACT_ATOMS: atom_id res chain seq x y z
N ASP A 1 13.00 0.77 18.01
CA ASP A 1 14.04 0.24 18.89
C ASP A 1 13.48 -0.32 20.17
N GLN A 2 13.32 -1.65 20.22
CA GLN A 2 13.28 -2.44 21.46
C GLN A 2 13.95 -3.79 21.16
N SER A 3 15.26 -3.78 20.88
CA SER A 3 16.06 -5.00 20.81
C SER A 3 16.61 -5.30 22.21
N LEU A 4 15.90 -6.16 22.96
CA LEU A 4 16.48 -6.81 24.14
C LEU A 4 17.16 -8.09 23.65
N VAL A 5 18.48 -8.03 23.59
CA VAL A 5 19.38 -9.12 23.20
C VAL A 5 19.28 -10.25 24.22
N LEU A 6 19.07 -11.48 23.74
CA LEU A 6 19.22 -12.71 24.53
C LEU A 6 20.15 -13.68 23.79
N TYR A 7 21.38 -13.90 24.28
CA TYR A 7 21.97 -15.25 24.28
C TYR A 7 23.20 -15.48 25.22
N LYS A 8 23.67 -16.74 25.28
CA LYS A 8 24.07 -17.61 26.41
C LYS A 8 25.50 -17.53 27.02
N ASN A 9 25.50 -17.67 28.35
CA ASN A 9 26.31 -18.51 29.28
C ASN A 9 27.79 -18.89 29.00
N LYS A 10 28.66 -18.58 29.99
CA LYS A 10 29.25 -19.61 30.87
C LYS A 10 29.77 -19.08 32.22
N GLU A 11 29.49 -19.89 33.25
CA GLU A 11 30.18 -20.06 34.54
C GLU A 11 30.47 -18.83 35.44
N ASN A 12 29.56 -18.56 36.37
CA ASN A 12 29.86 -18.68 37.81
C ASN A 12 28.58 -18.58 38.65
N SER A 13 28.49 -19.51 39.58
CA SER A 13 27.36 -19.85 40.41
C SER A 13 27.16 -18.88 41.58
N GLU A 14 25.90 -18.77 42.01
CA GLU A 14 25.40 -18.25 43.31
C GLU A 14 25.00 -16.76 43.44
N GLU A 15 25.53 -15.81 42.65
CA GLU A 15 25.14 -14.38 42.83
C GLU A 15 23.97 -13.89 41.95
N LYS A 16 23.58 -14.66 40.91
CA LYS A 16 22.65 -14.20 39.85
C LYS A 16 21.15 -14.17 40.20
N ILE A 17 20.70 -14.77 41.31
CA ILE A 17 19.26 -14.84 41.61
C ILE A 17 18.68 -13.46 41.98
N LYS A 18 19.49 -12.51 42.47
CA LYS A 18 19.02 -11.17 42.87
C LYS A 18 18.76 -10.20 41.70
N THR A 19 19.37 -10.41 40.53
CA THR A 19 19.32 -9.45 39.41
C THR A 19 18.14 -9.64 38.44
N TYR A 20 17.58 -10.86 38.33
CA TYR A 20 16.53 -11.16 37.34
C TYR A 20 15.20 -10.43 37.56
N HIS A 21 14.94 -9.97 38.78
CA HIS A 21 13.71 -9.23 39.06
C HIS A 21 13.87 -7.72 38.95
N THR A 22 15.07 -7.16 38.82
CA THR A 22 15.22 -5.70 38.85
C THR A 22 14.61 -5.04 37.62
N GLU A 23 14.73 -5.61 36.42
CA GLU A 23 14.08 -5.09 35.21
C GLU A 23 12.58 -5.30 35.22
N THR A 24 12.10 -6.48 35.63
CA THR A 24 10.67 -6.75 35.78
C THR A 24 10.05 -5.84 36.85
N VAL A 25 10.73 -5.62 37.98
CA VAL A 25 10.31 -4.70 39.03
C VAL A 25 10.38 -3.25 38.53
N LYS A 26 11.40 -2.86 37.76
CA LYS A 26 11.46 -1.55 37.11
C LYS A 26 10.30 -1.35 36.13
N LEU A 27 9.95 -2.37 35.34
CA LEU A 27 8.81 -2.31 34.42
C LEU A 27 7.49 -2.26 35.18
N ILE A 28 7.31 -3.08 36.22
CA ILE A 28 6.12 -3.05 37.09
C ILE A 28 6.01 -1.71 37.80
N ASN A 29 7.12 -1.15 38.29
CA ASN A 29 7.16 0.16 38.92
C ASN A 29 6.90 1.27 37.89
N PHE A 30 7.51 1.21 36.71
CA PHE A 30 7.22 2.10 35.59
C PHE A 30 5.72 2.04 35.24
N MET A 31 5.15 0.85 35.15
CA MET A 31 3.72 0.65 34.94
C MET A 31 2.91 1.16 36.13
N ASN A 32 3.34 0.99 37.38
CA ASN A 32 2.59 1.52 38.53
C ASN A 32 2.64 3.06 38.61
N ASP A 33 3.81 3.64 38.37
CA ASP A 33 4.07 5.08 38.41
C ASP A 33 3.35 5.79 37.26
N TYR A 34 3.50 5.31 36.03
CA TYR A 34 2.82 5.89 34.87
C TYR A 34 1.37 5.45 34.76
N ALA A 35 1.00 4.21 35.13
CA ALA A 35 -0.41 3.85 35.12
C ALA A 35 -1.17 4.54 36.23
N GLY A 36 -0.59 4.96 37.35
CA GLY A 36 -1.31 5.81 38.32
C GLY A 36 -1.84 7.09 37.69
N ASP A 37 -0.96 7.87 37.06
CA ASP A 37 -1.31 9.15 36.44
C ASP A 37 -2.02 8.99 35.09
N ALA A 38 -1.63 8.00 34.28
CA ALA A 38 -2.28 7.69 33.01
C ALA A 38 -3.66 7.04 33.23
N ILE A 39 -3.84 6.13 34.21
CA ILE A 39 -5.18 5.60 34.55
C ILE A 39 -6.06 6.74 35.04
N ASN A 40 -5.56 7.66 35.87
CA ASN A 40 -6.34 8.82 36.30
C ASN A 40 -6.72 9.73 35.11
N CYS A 41 -5.80 10.01 34.18
CA CYS A 41 -6.12 10.78 32.96
C CYS A 41 -7.12 10.03 32.05
N ILE A 42 -6.90 8.74 31.79
CA ILE A 42 -7.75 7.88 30.97
C ILE A 42 -9.16 7.75 31.58
N GLN A 43 -9.26 7.67 32.91
CA GLN A 43 -10.53 7.64 33.63
C GLN A 43 -11.23 9.00 33.63
N ASN A 44 -10.49 10.11 33.75
CA ASN A 44 -11.01 11.47 33.69
C ASN A 44 -11.52 11.85 32.28
N GLU A 45 -10.93 11.28 31.23
CA GLU A 45 -11.37 11.43 29.83
C GLU A 45 -12.51 10.46 29.45
N GLY A 46 -12.96 9.60 30.37
CA GLY A 46 -14.13 8.74 30.20
C GLY A 46 -13.91 7.47 29.38
N PHE A 47 -12.66 7.04 29.17
CA PHE A 47 -12.38 5.80 28.45
C PHE A 47 -12.70 4.57 29.32
N ILE A 48 -13.87 3.98 29.04
CA ILE A 48 -14.35 2.75 29.69
C ILE A 48 -14.35 1.58 28.70
N GLY A 49 -14.33 0.36 29.24
CA GLY A 49 -14.59 -0.83 28.44
C GLY A 49 -16.02 -0.79 27.86
N PRO A 50 -16.23 -1.24 26.61
CA PRO A 50 -17.51 -1.07 25.94
C PRO A 50 -18.56 -1.99 26.55
N THR A 51 -19.75 -1.44 26.82
CA THR A 51 -20.92 -2.19 27.30
C THR A 51 -21.93 -2.48 26.21
N THR A 52 -21.82 -1.82 25.05
CA THR A 52 -22.59 -2.11 23.83
C THR A 52 -21.67 -2.22 22.62
N TYR A 53 -22.20 -2.76 21.53
CA TYR A 53 -21.44 -2.86 20.28
C TYR A 53 -21.17 -1.48 19.67
N GLU A 54 -22.11 -0.55 19.79
CA GLU A 54 -21.97 0.83 19.31
C GLU A 54 -20.81 1.53 20.03
N GLN A 55 -20.71 1.38 21.36
CA GLN A 55 -19.58 1.89 22.13
C GLN A 55 -18.26 1.21 21.75
N PHE A 56 -18.29 -0.09 21.42
CA PHE A 56 -17.10 -0.79 20.90
C PHE A 56 -16.64 -0.14 19.60
N MET A 57 -17.56 0.20 18.69
CA MET A 57 -17.26 0.82 17.40
C MET A 57 -16.70 2.24 17.50
N GLU A 58 -16.82 2.93 18.64
CA GLU A 58 -16.14 4.21 18.88
C GLU A 58 -14.61 4.06 19.05
N GLY A 59 -14.12 2.83 19.26
CA GLY A 59 -12.70 2.51 19.42
C GLY A 59 -12.05 3.02 20.72
N LYS A 60 -12.77 3.81 21.53
CA LYS A 60 -12.29 4.39 22.80
C LYS A 60 -11.61 3.39 23.74
N PHE A 61 -12.03 2.12 23.70
CA PHE A 61 -11.44 1.07 24.51
C PHE A 61 -9.95 0.81 24.20
N LEU A 62 -9.47 1.14 22.99
CA LEU A 62 -8.07 0.98 22.57
C LEU A 62 -7.12 1.84 23.41
N SER A 63 -7.63 2.94 23.98
CA SER A 63 -6.88 3.81 24.88
C SER A 63 -6.99 3.39 26.35
N THR A 64 -7.69 2.30 26.67
CA THR A 64 -7.80 1.82 28.06
C THR A 64 -6.54 1.07 28.48
N SER A 65 -6.14 1.23 29.75
CA SER A 65 -4.98 0.52 30.31
C SER A 65 -5.12 -1.00 30.20
N ARG A 66 -6.35 -1.53 30.26
CA ARG A 66 -6.62 -2.95 30.05
C ARG A 66 -6.17 -3.40 28.66
N PHE A 67 -6.57 -2.69 27.61
CA PHE A 67 -6.20 -3.02 26.24
C PHE A 67 -4.69 -2.90 26.01
N LEU A 68 -4.08 -1.83 26.52
CA LEU A 68 -2.63 -1.60 26.38
C LEU A 68 -1.80 -2.71 27.05
N ILE A 69 -2.18 -3.13 28.26
CA ILE A 69 -1.53 -4.25 28.97
C ILE A 69 -1.72 -5.56 28.20
N GLN A 70 -2.93 -5.82 27.69
CA GLN A 70 -3.21 -7.01 26.89
C GLN A 70 -2.37 -7.05 25.61
N SER A 71 -2.26 -5.91 24.93
CA SER A 71 -1.46 -5.76 23.71
C SER A 71 0.02 -5.98 24.01
N TYR A 72 0.54 -5.38 25.09
CA TYR A 72 1.92 -5.60 25.52
C TYR A 72 2.20 -7.09 25.80
N ILE A 73 1.33 -7.77 26.56
CA ILE A 73 1.50 -9.19 26.86
C ILE A 73 1.48 -10.05 25.59
N TYR A 74 0.59 -9.73 24.66
CA TYR A 74 0.46 -10.44 23.38
C TYR A 74 1.79 -10.45 22.60
N GLU A 75 2.52 -9.34 22.57
CA GLU A 75 3.83 -9.23 21.90
C GLU A 75 4.91 -10.17 22.47
N PHE A 76 4.77 -10.68 23.71
CA PHE A 76 5.75 -11.60 24.32
C PHE A 76 5.30 -13.07 24.30
N ILE A 77 4.05 -13.34 23.92
CA ILE A 77 3.48 -14.69 23.88
C ILE A 77 3.28 -15.11 22.43
N ASP A 78 4.38 -15.57 21.82
CA ASP A 78 4.49 -15.95 20.41
C ASP A 78 4.33 -17.47 20.15
N THR A 79 4.25 -18.28 21.20
CA THR A 79 4.24 -19.75 21.10
C THR A 79 3.21 -20.37 22.03
N LYS A 80 2.66 -21.51 21.59
CA LYS A 80 1.74 -22.34 22.40
C LYS A 80 2.32 -22.62 23.80
N ASP A 81 3.59 -22.97 23.89
CA ASP A 81 4.23 -23.33 25.16
C ASP A 81 4.38 -22.12 26.09
N LYS A 82 4.74 -20.94 25.56
CA LYS A 82 4.77 -19.71 26.36
C LYS A 82 3.37 -19.34 26.86
N TYR A 83 2.33 -19.51 26.03
CA TYR A 83 0.95 -19.24 26.43
C TYR A 83 0.49 -20.18 27.55
N ILE A 84 0.76 -21.49 27.42
CA ILE A 84 0.45 -22.48 28.47
C ILE A 84 1.14 -22.10 29.78
N LYS A 85 2.46 -21.82 29.74
CA LYS A 85 3.21 -21.40 30.92
C LYS A 85 2.67 -20.13 31.56
N PHE A 86 2.26 -19.15 30.75
CA PHE A 86 1.64 -17.93 31.24
C PHE A 86 0.33 -18.22 31.98
N VAL A 87 -0.56 -19.02 31.38
CA VAL A 87 -1.85 -19.40 31.98
C VAL A 87 -1.64 -20.16 33.30
N GLU A 88 -0.72 -21.12 33.32
CA GLU A 88 -0.35 -21.89 34.52
C GLU A 88 0.20 -20.99 35.63
N ALA A 89 1.10 -20.07 35.27
CA ALA A 89 1.68 -19.12 36.22
C ALA A 89 0.61 -18.20 36.83
N VAL A 90 -0.28 -17.63 36.01
CA VAL A 90 -1.40 -16.79 36.48
C VAL A 90 -2.33 -17.59 37.40
N HIS A 91 -2.68 -18.82 37.03
CA HIS A 91 -3.53 -19.68 37.85
C HIS A 91 -2.89 -20.00 39.21
N THR A 92 -1.60 -20.34 39.20
CA THR A 92 -0.83 -20.70 40.39
C THR A 92 -0.70 -19.50 41.33
N LEU A 93 -0.28 -18.35 40.80
CA LEU A 93 -0.13 -17.12 41.57
C LEU A 93 -1.45 -16.70 42.23
N LEU A 94 -2.57 -16.73 41.50
CA LEU A 94 -3.86 -16.38 42.06
C LEU A 94 -4.26 -17.33 43.19
N ASN A 95 -4.11 -18.64 42.99
CA ASN A 95 -4.45 -19.63 44.02
C ASN A 95 -3.54 -19.53 45.25
N ASP A 96 -2.24 -19.30 45.08
CA ASP A 96 -1.32 -19.09 46.19
C ASP A 96 -1.69 -17.86 47.00
N GLN A 97 -2.04 -16.76 46.34
CA GLN A 97 -2.51 -15.57 47.04
C GLN A 97 -3.83 -15.80 47.78
N ILE A 98 -4.76 -16.58 47.21
CA ILE A 98 -6.08 -16.85 47.82
C ILE A 98 -5.98 -17.84 48.99
N ASN A 99 -5.19 -18.90 48.83
CA ASN A 99 -5.19 -20.05 49.73
C ASN A 99 -4.05 -20.01 50.75
N ASN A 100 -2.86 -19.53 50.35
CA ASN A 100 -1.63 -19.70 51.12
C ASN A 100 -1.15 -18.39 51.77
N ASN A 101 -1.63 -17.24 51.32
CA ASN A 101 -1.23 -15.95 51.89
C ASN A 101 -2.10 -15.56 53.09
N THR A 102 -1.61 -15.80 54.31
CA THR A 102 -2.32 -15.45 55.56
C THR A 102 -2.30 -13.94 55.87
N SER A 103 -1.46 -13.18 55.18
CA SER A 103 -1.26 -11.74 55.42
C SER A 103 -2.21 -10.82 54.62
N ILE A 104 -2.98 -11.37 53.66
CA ILE A 104 -3.88 -10.55 52.83
C ILE A 104 -5.23 -10.29 53.51
N THR A 105 -5.73 -9.07 53.31
CA THR A 105 -7.04 -8.68 53.83
C THR A 105 -8.17 -9.45 53.13
N LYS A 106 -9.30 -9.66 53.82
CA LYS A 106 -10.52 -10.27 53.23
C LYS A 106 -10.96 -9.56 51.94
N LYS A 107 -10.79 -8.23 51.85
CA LYS A 107 -11.12 -7.43 50.65
C LYS A 107 -10.21 -7.80 49.48
N LYS A 108 -8.89 -7.93 49.70
CA LYS A 108 -7.95 -8.37 48.66
C LYS A 108 -8.22 -9.81 48.22
N LYS A 109 -8.49 -10.72 49.16
CA LYS A 109 -8.86 -12.11 48.86
C LYS A 109 -10.07 -12.21 47.93
N LYS A 110 -11.17 -11.51 48.26
CA LYS A 110 -12.36 -11.42 47.38
C LYS A 110 -12.03 -10.84 46.00
N SER A 111 -11.11 -9.88 45.92
CA SER A 111 -10.68 -9.34 44.63
C SER A 111 -9.94 -10.38 43.79
N TYR A 112 -9.05 -11.17 44.39
CA TYR A 112 -8.35 -12.26 43.70
C TYR A 112 -9.30 -13.37 43.26
N GLU A 113 -10.22 -13.79 44.12
CA GLU A 113 -11.28 -14.76 43.77
C GLU A 113 -12.11 -14.28 42.57
N ARG A 114 -12.46 -12.99 42.53
CA ARG A 114 -13.16 -12.38 41.40
C ARG A 114 -12.34 -12.36 40.11
N VAL A 115 -11.02 -12.17 40.20
CA VAL A 115 -10.14 -12.23 39.02
C VAL A 115 -10.02 -13.68 38.53
N LEU A 116 -9.84 -14.63 39.44
CA LEU A 116 -9.78 -16.06 39.13
C LEU A 116 -11.06 -16.50 38.39
N SER A 117 -12.24 -16.15 38.91
CA SER A 117 -13.52 -16.52 38.27
C SER A 117 -13.76 -15.85 36.90
N LYS A 118 -13.06 -14.74 36.61
CA LYS A 118 -13.13 -14.08 35.30
C LYS A 118 -12.17 -14.70 34.28
N CYS A 119 -11.03 -15.21 34.73
CA CYS A 119 -10.00 -15.77 33.85
C CYS A 119 -10.19 -17.28 33.62
N PHE A 120 -10.75 -17.99 34.60
CA PHE A 120 -10.86 -19.45 34.59
C PHE A 120 -12.31 -19.90 34.76
N VAL A 121 -12.64 -21.03 34.15
CA VAL A 121 -13.94 -21.68 34.26
C VAL A 121 -13.70 -23.05 34.89
N LYS A 122 -14.55 -23.42 35.84
CA LYS A 122 -14.53 -24.79 36.37
C LYS A 122 -15.02 -25.76 35.31
N GLU A 123 -14.42 -26.94 35.26
CA GLU A 123 -14.69 -27.96 34.25
C GLU A 123 -16.18 -28.35 34.19
N ASP A 124 -16.84 -28.45 35.35
CA ASP A 124 -18.27 -28.73 35.50
C ASP A 124 -19.21 -27.62 35.00
N ALA A 125 -18.71 -26.38 34.87
CA ALA A 125 -19.47 -25.21 34.40
C ALA A 125 -19.24 -24.90 32.91
N GLN A 126 -18.44 -25.70 32.20
CA GLN A 126 -18.01 -25.43 30.83
C GLN A 126 -19.14 -25.54 29.81
N SER A 127 -20.11 -26.44 30.01
CA SER A 127 -21.21 -26.72 29.05
C SER A 127 -22.13 -25.53 28.76
N ASN A 128 -22.16 -24.53 29.66
CA ASN A 128 -23.08 -23.39 29.58
C ASN A 128 -22.44 -22.13 28.97
N LYS A 129 -21.18 -22.20 28.51
CA LYS A 129 -20.45 -21.05 27.95
C LYS A 129 -20.16 -21.24 26.47
N ILE A 130 -20.21 -20.15 25.71
CA ILE A 130 -19.81 -20.12 24.31
C ILE A 130 -18.32 -20.46 24.22
N ASN A 131 -17.97 -21.49 23.47
CA ASN A 131 -16.58 -21.84 23.21
C ASN A 131 -16.03 -21.01 22.04
N HIS A 132 -15.60 -19.80 22.35
CA HIS A 132 -15.06 -18.85 21.37
C HIS A 132 -13.93 -19.45 20.52
N THR A 133 -13.00 -20.18 21.15
CA THR A 133 -11.85 -20.79 20.48
C THR A 133 -12.29 -21.84 19.46
N ALA A 134 -13.21 -22.74 19.83
CA ALA A 134 -13.72 -23.75 18.90
C ALA A 134 -14.37 -23.08 17.68
N THR A 135 -15.18 -22.03 17.89
CA THR A 135 -15.83 -21.31 16.79
C THR A 135 -14.83 -20.71 15.80
N ILE A 136 -13.76 -20.09 16.29
CA ILE A 136 -12.72 -19.49 15.44
C ILE A 136 -11.86 -20.56 14.76
N CYS A 137 -11.52 -21.65 15.46
CA CYS A 137 -10.79 -22.78 14.86
C CYS A 137 -11.59 -23.41 13.72
N GLU A 138 -12.90 -23.64 13.90
CA GLU A 138 -13.76 -24.17 12.84
C GLU A 138 -13.84 -23.24 11.62
N LEU A 139 -13.87 -21.92 11.84
CA LEU A 139 -13.81 -20.94 10.75
C LEU A 139 -12.48 -21.05 10.00
N LYS A 140 -11.37 -21.09 10.73
CA LYS A 140 -10.03 -21.24 10.16
C LYS A 140 -9.93 -22.54 9.35
N ASP A 141 -10.38 -23.67 9.89
CA ASP A 141 -10.40 -24.95 9.19
C ASP A 141 -11.24 -24.89 7.90
N THR A 142 -12.37 -24.18 7.94
CA THR A 142 -13.24 -23.97 6.78
C THR A 142 -12.53 -23.16 5.69
N ILE A 143 -11.84 -22.07 6.06
CA ILE A 143 -11.09 -21.23 5.12
C ILE A 143 -9.89 -22.00 4.57
N ASP A 144 -9.10 -22.62 5.45
CA ASP A 144 -7.87 -23.34 5.10
C ASP A 144 -8.16 -24.53 4.19
N LYS A 145 -9.36 -25.12 4.20
CA LYS A 145 -9.76 -26.17 3.25
C LYS A 145 -9.66 -25.72 1.79
N TYR A 146 -9.87 -24.43 1.53
CA TYR A 146 -9.87 -23.86 0.18
C TYR A 146 -8.61 -23.05 -0.14
N LYS A 147 -7.62 -23.06 0.77
CA LYS A 147 -6.33 -22.41 0.58
C LYS A 147 -5.46 -23.23 -0.38
N ILE A 148 -5.28 -22.71 -1.59
CA ILE A 148 -4.47 -23.32 -2.65
C ILE A 148 -3.17 -22.57 -2.92
N PHE A 149 -3.01 -21.41 -2.31
CA PHE A 149 -1.93 -20.43 -2.53
C PHE A 149 -1.56 -19.83 -1.17
N PRO A 150 -0.32 -19.37 -0.93
CA PRO A 150 0.08 -18.84 0.37
C PRO A 150 -0.74 -17.60 0.80
N PHE A 151 -1.21 -16.83 -0.18
CA PHE A 151 -1.96 -15.59 0.03
C PHE A 151 -3.42 -15.72 -0.46
N MET A 152 -4.38 -15.43 0.41
CA MET A 152 -5.81 -15.46 0.09
C MET A 152 -6.35 -14.08 -0.31
N ASP A 153 -5.73 -13.03 0.19
CA ASP A 153 -6.05 -11.64 -0.10
C ASP A 153 -4.80 -10.76 -0.02
N SER A 154 -4.90 -9.52 -0.52
CA SER A 154 -3.75 -8.62 -0.64
C SER A 154 -3.16 -8.16 0.69
N SER A 155 -3.89 -8.28 1.82
CA SER A 155 -3.33 -7.94 3.14
C SER A 155 -2.31 -8.97 3.65
N GLN A 156 -2.34 -10.18 3.10
CA GLN A 156 -1.39 -11.26 3.41
C GLN A 156 -0.09 -11.17 2.60
N LEU A 157 -0.05 -10.31 1.57
CA LEU A 157 1.18 -10.09 0.83
C LEU A 157 2.18 -9.34 1.72
N PRO A 158 3.47 -9.72 1.68
CA PRO A 158 4.50 -8.91 2.28
C PRO A 158 4.49 -7.49 1.71
N SER A 159 4.30 -6.50 2.60
CA SER A 159 4.49 -5.10 2.25
C SER A 159 5.88 -4.68 2.68
N TYR A 160 6.62 -4.05 1.78
CA TYR A 160 7.95 -3.56 2.10
C TYR A 160 7.90 -2.50 3.21
N THR A 161 9.02 -2.35 3.89
CA THR A 161 9.17 -1.51 5.07
C THR A 161 10.61 -1.01 5.18
N ARG A 162 10.87 -0.20 6.20
CA ARG A 162 12.22 0.26 6.52
C ARG A 162 12.90 -0.74 7.45
N VAL A 163 14.04 -1.28 7.06
CA VAL A 163 14.79 -2.29 7.83
C VAL A 163 16.17 -1.78 8.26
N LYS A 164 16.83 -2.51 9.16
CA LYS A 164 18.18 -2.17 9.62
C LYS A 164 19.19 -2.80 8.67
N ALA A 165 20.27 -2.08 8.38
CA ALA A 165 21.42 -2.67 7.70
C ALA A 165 21.98 -3.84 8.53
N TYR A 166 22.34 -4.90 7.85
CA TYR A 166 22.98 -6.07 8.43
C TYR A 166 24.48 -6.03 8.11
N ASN A 167 25.31 -6.25 9.13
CA ASN A 167 26.75 -6.39 8.96
C ASN A 167 27.12 -7.85 9.20
N ARG A 168 27.47 -8.57 8.13
CA ARG A 168 27.96 -9.95 8.21
C ARG A 168 29.44 -9.89 8.60
N LYS A 169 29.81 -10.49 9.73
CA LYS A 169 31.22 -10.57 10.12
C LYS A 169 31.95 -11.52 9.17
N ASP A 170 33.06 -11.06 8.61
CA ASP A 170 33.95 -11.91 7.83
C ASP A 170 34.42 -13.08 8.70
N GLY A 171 34.40 -14.28 8.11
CA GLY A 171 34.50 -15.58 8.80
C GLY A 171 35.86 -15.92 9.40
N GLU A 172 36.53 -15.00 10.09
CA GLU A 172 37.80 -15.28 10.78
C GLU A 172 37.63 -15.75 12.24
N SER A 173 36.50 -15.48 12.90
CA SER A 173 36.22 -16.09 14.22
C SER A 173 35.43 -17.39 14.07
N ILE A 174 36.20 -18.47 13.97
CA ILE A 174 35.77 -19.87 14.03
C ILE A 174 34.85 -20.08 15.25
N ASN A 175 33.55 -20.30 15.00
CA ASN A 175 32.54 -21.04 15.80
C ASN A 175 31.14 -20.42 15.82
N ASP A 176 30.87 -19.26 15.20
CA ASP A 176 29.50 -18.73 15.12
C ASP A 176 29.24 -17.99 13.80
N GLU A 177 28.80 -18.72 12.77
CA GLU A 177 28.44 -18.19 11.45
C GLU A 177 27.14 -17.35 11.46
N ASN A 178 26.53 -17.16 12.65
CA ASN A 178 25.44 -16.21 12.91
C ASN A 178 25.91 -14.92 13.62
N SER A 179 27.22 -14.67 13.68
CA SER A 179 27.83 -13.57 14.45
C SER A 179 27.69 -12.15 13.87
N GLY A 180 27.07 -12.02 12.69
CA GLY A 180 26.73 -10.72 12.13
C GLY A 180 25.63 -10.01 12.93
N GLU A 181 25.61 -8.69 12.90
CA GLU A 181 24.73 -7.88 13.74
C GLU A 181 23.96 -6.85 12.92
N PHE A 182 22.73 -6.56 13.35
CA PHE A 182 21.97 -5.44 12.81
C PHE A 182 22.53 -4.14 13.36
N ILE A 183 22.82 -3.19 12.47
CA ILE A 183 23.39 -1.91 12.83
C ILE A 183 22.29 -1.05 13.43
N ASN A 184 22.50 -0.61 14.68
CA ASN A 184 21.53 0.24 15.39
C ASN A 184 21.74 1.74 15.08
N ASP A 185 21.71 2.08 13.80
CA ASP A 185 21.81 3.44 13.29
C ASP A 185 20.64 3.74 12.36
N GLU A 186 19.79 4.70 12.74
CA GLU A 186 18.62 5.10 11.95
C GLU A 186 19.01 5.62 10.56
N SER A 187 20.18 6.26 10.41
CA SER A 187 20.65 6.80 9.13
C SER A 187 21.05 5.70 8.13
N ARG A 188 21.37 4.50 8.63
CA ARG A 188 21.75 3.33 7.83
C ARG A 188 20.59 2.39 7.50
N LYS A 189 19.39 2.70 7.99
CA LYS A 189 18.19 1.97 7.59
C LYS A 189 17.82 2.28 6.14
N TYR A 190 17.23 1.31 5.46
CA TYR A 190 16.86 1.41 4.06
C TYR A 190 15.49 0.76 3.77
N SER A 191 14.88 1.13 2.64
CA SER A 191 13.69 0.49 2.08
C SER A 191 14.00 -0.90 1.54
N ASN A 192 13.28 -1.93 1.99
CA ASN A 192 13.51 -3.29 1.53
C ASN A 192 12.54 -3.75 0.42
N CYS A 193 12.22 -2.88 -0.53
CA CYS A 193 11.20 -3.14 -1.57
C CYS A 193 11.58 -4.32 -2.49
N VAL A 194 12.84 -4.37 -2.93
CA VAL A 194 13.38 -5.47 -3.74
C VAL A 194 13.46 -6.76 -2.94
N GLU A 195 14.02 -6.69 -1.74
CA GLU A 195 14.12 -7.81 -0.80
C GLU A 195 12.74 -8.41 -0.52
N THR A 196 11.76 -7.57 -0.22
CA THR A 196 10.38 -8.01 0.07
C THR A 196 9.72 -8.64 -1.16
N SER A 197 10.02 -8.14 -2.36
CA SER A 197 9.54 -8.71 -3.61
C SER A 197 10.10 -10.13 -3.83
N ILE A 198 11.39 -10.32 -3.57
CA ILE A 198 12.05 -11.64 -3.60
C ILE A 198 11.45 -12.58 -2.53
N MET A 199 11.20 -12.07 -1.32
CA MET A 199 10.53 -12.85 -0.26
C MET A 199 9.15 -13.35 -0.71
N GLY A 200 8.32 -12.46 -1.24
CA GLY A 200 6.98 -12.82 -1.73
C GLY A 200 7.01 -13.84 -2.87
N LEU A 201 7.97 -13.71 -3.79
CA LEU A 201 8.25 -14.70 -4.83
C LEU A 201 8.58 -16.06 -4.24
N LEU A 202 9.55 -16.13 -3.32
CA LEU A 202 9.97 -17.39 -2.71
C LEU A 202 8.88 -18.02 -1.87
N LEU A 203 8.10 -17.24 -1.12
CA LEU A 203 6.92 -17.73 -0.40
C LEU A 203 5.97 -18.46 -1.37
N CYS A 204 5.80 -17.99 -2.61
CA CYS A 204 5.03 -18.73 -3.62
C CYS A 204 5.73 -20.01 -4.11
N LEU A 205 7.04 -19.94 -4.37
CA LEU A 205 7.81 -21.05 -4.95
C LEU A 205 7.94 -22.24 -3.98
N VAL A 206 8.20 -21.97 -2.69
CA VAL A 206 8.41 -23.03 -1.70
C VAL A 206 7.12 -23.51 -1.02
N TYR A 207 5.96 -22.94 -1.38
CA TYR A 207 4.68 -23.34 -0.80
C TYR A 207 4.24 -24.71 -1.30
N VAL A 208 3.83 -25.57 -0.38
CA VAL A 208 3.30 -26.90 -0.64
C VAL A 208 1.81 -26.92 -0.26
N PRO A 209 0.86 -26.91 -1.22
CA PRO A 209 -0.57 -26.82 -0.91
C PRO A 209 -1.10 -28.01 -0.13
N ASN A 210 -0.54 -29.19 -0.34
CA ASN A 210 -0.98 -30.42 0.32
C ASN A 210 -0.81 -30.32 1.84
N THR A 211 0.31 -29.76 2.29
CA THR A 211 0.62 -29.56 3.70
C THR A 211 0.25 -28.17 4.20
N LYS A 212 0.01 -27.22 3.28
CA LYS A 212 -0.24 -25.79 3.50
C LYS A 212 0.93 -25.09 4.20
N LYS A 213 2.13 -25.60 3.99
CA LYS A 213 3.38 -25.15 4.61
C LYS A 213 4.40 -24.77 3.54
N TYR A 214 5.37 -23.97 3.95
CA TYR A 214 6.57 -23.73 3.18
C TYR A 214 7.57 -24.86 3.42
N SER A 215 8.27 -25.29 2.36
CA SER A 215 9.31 -26.31 2.45
C SER A 215 10.51 -25.92 1.59
N ALA A 216 11.66 -25.74 2.21
CA ALA A 216 12.94 -25.56 1.52
C ALA A 216 13.88 -26.76 1.75
N GLU A 217 13.34 -27.89 2.23
CA GLU A 217 14.16 -29.06 2.58
C GLU A 217 14.76 -29.76 1.35
N ASP A 218 14.13 -29.61 0.18
CA ASP A 218 14.62 -30.16 -1.10
C ASP A 218 15.84 -29.39 -1.64
N LEU A 219 16.17 -28.23 -1.07
CA LEU A 219 17.40 -27.51 -1.43
C LEU A 219 18.64 -28.25 -0.90
N PRO A 220 19.76 -28.23 -1.67
CA PRO A 220 21.01 -28.86 -1.26
C PRO A 220 21.45 -28.43 0.14
N GLU A 221 22.08 -29.31 0.92
CA GLU A 221 22.64 -28.95 2.24
C GLU A 221 24.04 -28.36 2.07
N ILE A 222 24.10 -27.12 1.58
CA ILE A 222 25.34 -26.37 1.34
C ILE A 222 25.30 -25.02 2.07
N LYS A 223 26.44 -24.32 2.10
CA LYS A 223 26.59 -23.08 2.89
C LYS A 223 25.63 -21.98 2.41
N GLU A 224 25.44 -21.91 1.11
CA GLU A 224 24.67 -20.91 0.39
C GLU A 224 23.16 -21.01 0.71
N THR A 225 22.64 -22.23 0.87
CA THR A 225 21.21 -22.49 1.10
C THR A 225 20.82 -22.52 2.58
N LYS A 226 21.78 -22.71 3.49
CA LYS A 226 21.55 -22.89 4.93
C LYS A 226 20.69 -21.78 5.55
N GLN A 227 20.99 -20.52 5.24
CA GLN A 227 20.25 -19.38 5.78
C GLN A 227 18.79 -19.34 5.29
N LEU A 228 18.56 -19.69 4.02
CA LEU A 228 17.22 -19.79 3.45
C LEU A 228 16.42 -20.93 4.10
N LYS A 229 17.06 -22.09 4.32
CA LYS A 229 16.43 -23.22 5.02
C LYS A 229 16.06 -22.86 6.45
N ASP A 230 16.97 -22.22 7.19
CA ASP A 230 16.71 -21.77 8.56
C ASP A 230 15.58 -20.74 8.63
N PHE A 231 15.50 -19.83 7.66
CA PHE A 231 14.37 -18.90 7.52
C PHE A 231 13.03 -19.65 7.40
N PHE A 232 12.91 -20.61 6.47
CA PHE A 232 11.66 -21.35 6.29
C PHE A 232 11.36 -22.36 7.41
N ARG A 233 12.37 -22.80 8.17
CA ARG A 233 12.17 -23.56 9.43
C ARG A 233 11.59 -22.70 10.55
N LYS A 234 11.92 -21.41 10.60
CA LYS A 234 11.32 -20.45 11.53
C LYS A 234 9.92 -20.00 11.09
N TYR A 235 9.74 -19.78 9.79
CA TYR A 235 8.50 -19.27 9.18
C TYR A 235 7.86 -20.35 8.30
N THR A 236 7.35 -21.42 8.90
CA THR A 236 6.87 -22.63 8.17
C THR A 236 5.49 -22.50 7.55
N GLU A 237 4.67 -21.56 8.02
CA GLU A 237 3.25 -21.43 7.64
C GLU A 237 2.95 -19.99 7.18
N PRO A 238 2.08 -19.80 6.17
CA PRO A 238 1.66 -18.46 5.79
C PRO A 238 0.94 -17.74 6.95
N ARG A 239 1.27 -16.46 7.15
CA ARG A 239 0.70 -15.60 8.20
C ARG A 239 -0.33 -14.62 7.62
N GLU A 240 -1.12 -14.00 8.49
CA GLU A 240 -2.08 -12.96 8.10
C GLU A 240 -1.41 -11.65 7.66
N ALA A 241 -0.26 -11.33 8.23
CA ALA A 241 0.58 -10.20 7.84
C ALA A 241 2.06 -10.54 8.05
N THR A 242 2.94 -9.83 7.35
CA THR A 242 4.39 -9.96 7.53
C THR A 242 4.84 -9.02 8.64
N GLU A 243 5.44 -9.59 9.69
CA GLU A 243 5.95 -8.84 10.83
C GLU A 243 7.32 -8.21 10.54
N HIS A 244 7.65 -7.13 11.25
CA HIS A 244 8.95 -6.47 11.09
C HIS A 244 10.13 -7.40 11.37
N GLU A 245 10.02 -8.33 12.34
CA GLU A 245 11.05 -9.33 12.62
C GLU A 245 11.29 -10.25 11.41
N MET A 246 10.22 -10.67 10.72
CA MET A 246 10.34 -11.50 9.51
C MET A 246 11.07 -10.75 8.40
N HIS A 247 10.83 -9.45 8.23
CA HIS A 247 11.59 -8.63 7.27
C HIS A 247 13.07 -8.53 7.63
N GLN A 248 13.42 -8.35 8.91
CA GLN A 248 14.82 -8.29 9.35
C GLN A 248 15.53 -9.63 9.11
N ASP A 249 14.89 -10.72 9.55
CA ASP A 249 15.40 -12.07 9.34
C ASP A 249 15.56 -12.40 7.86
N TRP A 250 14.65 -11.94 7.02
CA TRP A 250 14.73 -12.09 5.58
C TRP A 250 15.89 -11.29 4.98
N CYS A 251 16.03 -10.02 5.33
CA CYS A 251 17.13 -9.18 4.81
C CYS A 251 18.49 -9.77 5.19
N ARG A 252 18.61 -10.41 6.36
CA ARG A 252 19.81 -11.17 6.74
C ARG A 252 20.15 -12.31 5.77
N VAL A 253 19.17 -13.00 5.19
CA VAL A 253 19.39 -14.11 4.25
C VAL A 253 20.11 -13.62 2.99
N ILE A 254 19.74 -12.43 2.50
CA ILE A 254 20.15 -11.92 1.18
C ILE A 254 21.13 -10.74 1.25
N ALA A 255 21.50 -10.26 2.44
CA ALA A 255 22.53 -9.24 2.61
C ALA A 255 23.93 -9.85 2.56
N ASP A 256 24.87 -9.13 1.94
CA ASP A 256 26.28 -9.50 1.80
C ASP A 256 26.51 -10.91 1.21
N LEU A 257 25.78 -11.24 0.14
CA LEU A 257 26.05 -12.42 -0.66
C LEU A 257 27.38 -12.24 -1.41
N LYS A 258 28.22 -13.27 -1.43
CA LYS A 258 29.57 -13.22 -2.02
C LYS A 258 29.53 -13.56 -3.52
N ASN A 259 28.69 -12.85 -4.25
CA ASN A 259 28.51 -12.98 -5.71
C ASN A 259 28.69 -11.61 -6.37
N ASP A 260 29.67 -11.49 -7.26
CA ASP A 260 30.08 -10.24 -7.91
C ASP A 260 29.09 -9.72 -8.97
N LYS A 261 28.15 -10.56 -9.39
CA LYS A 261 27.04 -10.18 -10.28
C LYS A 261 25.90 -9.47 -9.56
N ILE A 262 25.81 -9.64 -8.24
CA ILE A 262 24.79 -8.99 -7.40
C ILE A 262 25.25 -7.56 -7.06
N LEU A 263 24.38 -6.59 -7.32
CA LEU A 263 24.61 -5.19 -6.96
C LEU A 263 23.80 -4.82 -5.73
N TYR A 264 24.53 -4.25 -4.77
CA TYR A 264 24.01 -3.60 -3.60
C TYR A 264 24.27 -2.09 -3.68
N LEU A 265 23.33 -1.30 -3.18
CA LEU A 265 23.34 0.16 -3.27
C LEU A 265 23.93 0.83 -2.03
N LYS A 266 23.93 0.13 -0.88
CA LYS A 266 24.41 0.67 0.40
C LYS A 266 25.61 -0.08 0.95
N GLU A 267 26.32 0.63 1.83
CA GLU A 267 27.49 0.14 2.54
C GLU A 267 27.21 -1.18 3.28
N GLY A 268 28.18 -2.09 3.21
CA GLY A 268 28.09 -3.42 3.82
C GLY A 268 27.21 -4.39 3.00
N ASN A 269 27.05 -4.14 1.70
CA ASN A 269 26.26 -4.97 0.78
C ASN A 269 24.81 -5.14 1.26
N ASN A 270 24.17 -3.99 1.52
CA ASN A 270 22.76 -3.87 1.86
C ASN A 270 22.03 -3.11 0.75
N GLU A 271 20.70 -3.25 0.71
CA GLU A 271 19.80 -2.66 -0.31
C GLU A 271 20.12 -3.14 -1.72
N LEU A 272 19.30 -4.06 -2.24
CA LEU A 272 19.47 -4.59 -3.60
C LEU A 272 19.07 -3.59 -4.67
N ASP A 273 19.83 -3.55 -5.77
CA ASP A 273 19.41 -2.87 -7.00
C ASP A 273 18.15 -3.53 -7.59
N SER A 274 17.22 -2.70 -8.07
CA SER A 274 15.91 -3.14 -8.55
C SER A 274 15.93 -3.44 -10.05
N SER A 275 16.56 -4.54 -10.42
CA SER A 275 16.61 -5.01 -11.80
C SER A 275 16.43 -6.52 -11.88
N LEU A 276 15.93 -7.02 -13.02
CA LEU A 276 15.57 -8.43 -13.14
C LEU A 276 16.78 -9.37 -13.01
N LEU A 277 17.90 -9.10 -13.70
CA LEU A 277 19.07 -9.97 -13.58
C LEU A 277 19.61 -9.98 -12.16
N ASN A 278 19.60 -8.84 -11.46
CA ASN A 278 20.00 -8.77 -10.06
C ASN A 278 19.12 -9.67 -9.17
N VAL A 279 17.80 -9.62 -9.35
CA VAL A 279 16.84 -10.50 -8.67
C VAL A 279 17.12 -11.99 -8.97
N LEU A 280 17.37 -12.33 -10.24
CA LEU A 280 17.64 -13.72 -10.64
C LEU A 280 18.97 -14.24 -10.07
N TYR A 281 20.02 -13.42 -10.03
CA TYR A 281 21.29 -13.80 -9.40
C TYR A 281 21.16 -14.02 -7.90
N VAL A 282 20.40 -13.17 -7.20
CA VAL A 282 20.10 -13.38 -5.77
C VAL A 282 19.39 -14.72 -5.57
N LEU A 283 18.35 -15.01 -6.39
CA LEU A 283 17.62 -16.28 -6.33
C LEU A 283 18.52 -17.48 -6.61
N SER A 284 19.36 -17.42 -7.64
CA SER A 284 20.33 -18.47 -7.96
C SER A 284 21.25 -18.74 -6.77
N ASP A 285 21.84 -17.70 -6.19
CA ASP A 285 22.83 -17.84 -5.13
C ASP A 285 22.25 -18.52 -3.88
N ILE A 286 21.14 -18.01 -3.36
CA ILE A 286 20.52 -18.53 -2.13
C ILE A 286 19.81 -19.88 -2.31
N THR A 287 19.58 -20.32 -3.55
CA THR A 287 19.01 -21.64 -3.86
C THR A 287 20.07 -22.66 -4.29
N GLY A 288 21.34 -22.28 -4.23
CA GLY A 288 22.49 -23.17 -4.40
C GLY A 288 23.00 -23.30 -5.83
N ASN A 289 22.80 -22.27 -6.65
CA ASN A 289 23.37 -22.13 -7.99
C ASN A 289 23.12 -23.36 -8.88
N LYS A 290 21.85 -23.76 -8.99
CA LYS A 290 21.44 -24.87 -9.86
C LYS A 290 21.87 -24.59 -11.30
N GLU A 291 22.51 -25.56 -11.94
CA GLU A 291 23.10 -25.41 -13.29
C GLU A 291 22.10 -24.93 -14.34
N GLU A 292 20.87 -25.47 -14.33
CA GLU A 292 19.81 -25.07 -15.26
C GLU A 292 19.41 -23.60 -15.10
N ILE A 293 19.35 -23.10 -13.86
CA ILE A 293 19.00 -21.70 -13.58
C ILE A 293 20.12 -20.77 -14.06
N VAL A 294 21.38 -21.12 -13.77
CA VAL A 294 22.54 -20.32 -14.20
C VAL A 294 22.58 -20.21 -15.73
N LYS A 295 22.32 -21.30 -16.46
CA LYS A 295 22.26 -21.30 -17.92
C LYS A 295 21.19 -20.37 -18.48
N GLU A 296 19.99 -20.38 -17.88
CA GLU A 296 18.91 -19.48 -18.31
C GLU A 296 19.23 -18.00 -18.01
N ILE A 297 19.92 -17.72 -16.90
CA ILE A 297 20.39 -16.35 -16.58
C ILE A 297 21.44 -15.90 -17.61
N GLU A 298 22.41 -16.75 -17.93
CA GLU A 298 23.43 -16.49 -18.96
C GLU A 298 22.79 -16.25 -20.33
N HIS A 299 21.77 -17.04 -20.69
CA HIS A 299 21.02 -16.84 -21.93
C HIS A 299 20.35 -15.45 -21.99
N ILE A 300 19.77 -14.98 -20.87
CA ILE A 300 19.21 -13.63 -20.79
C ILE A 300 20.32 -12.56 -20.93
N GLU A 301 21.49 -12.76 -20.33
CA GLU A 301 22.64 -11.85 -20.51
C GLU A 301 23.08 -11.79 -21.99
N GLU A 302 23.14 -12.92 -22.68
CA GLU A 302 23.46 -12.99 -24.12
C GLU A 302 22.44 -12.20 -24.95
N LEU A 303 21.14 -12.39 -24.69
CA LEU A 303 20.06 -11.64 -25.38
C LEU A 303 20.16 -10.13 -25.18
N LEU A 304 20.68 -9.70 -24.02
CA LEU A 304 20.85 -8.30 -23.64
C LEU A 304 22.09 -7.65 -24.27
N SER A 305 23.14 -8.44 -24.55
CA SER A 305 24.46 -7.94 -24.97
C SER A 305 24.44 -7.08 -26.24
N ASP A 306 23.54 -7.37 -27.18
CA ASP A 306 23.39 -6.65 -28.46
C ASP A 306 22.32 -5.54 -28.42
N LYS A 307 21.75 -5.24 -27.25
CA LYS A 307 20.61 -4.31 -27.12
C LYS A 307 21.02 -2.91 -26.70
N LYS A 308 20.11 -1.98 -26.95
CA LYS A 308 20.17 -0.59 -26.52
C LYS A 308 19.08 -0.32 -25.51
N VAL A 309 19.24 0.79 -24.78
CA VAL A 309 18.18 1.30 -23.89
C VAL A 309 16.90 1.48 -24.71
N ASP A 310 15.77 1.15 -24.08
CA ASP A 310 14.41 1.14 -24.64
C ASP A 310 14.10 0.00 -25.61
N ASP A 311 15.08 -0.86 -25.94
CA ASP A 311 14.80 -2.10 -26.66
C ASP A 311 13.90 -3.02 -25.82
N LYS A 312 13.15 -3.88 -26.50
CA LYS A 312 12.26 -4.86 -25.85
C LYS A 312 12.78 -6.27 -26.03
N ILE A 313 12.80 -7.04 -24.95
CA ILE A 313 13.21 -8.46 -24.95
C ILE A 313 12.07 -9.31 -24.40
N ASP A 314 11.76 -10.39 -25.10
CA ASP A 314 10.88 -11.45 -24.60
C ASP A 314 11.73 -12.53 -23.91
N ILE A 315 11.38 -12.85 -22.68
CA ILE A 315 12.10 -13.77 -21.80
C ILE A 315 11.13 -14.69 -21.03
N GLU A 316 9.88 -14.79 -21.49
CA GLU A 316 8.84 -15.56 -20.78
C GLU A 316 9.24 -17.04 -20.60
N GLU A 317 9.90 -17.62 -21.60
CA GLU A 317 10.36 -19.00 -21.58
C GLU A 317 11.47 -19.23 -20.54
N SER A 318 12.51 -18.39 -20.54
CA SER A 318 13.60 -18.49 -19.55
C SER A 318 13.09 -18.29 -18.12
N LEU A 319 12.22 -17.31 -17.89
CA LEU A 319 11.60 -17.12 -16.57
C LEU A 319 10.74 -18.34 -16.19
N THR A 320 10.00 -18.92 -17.13
CA THR A 320 9.20 -20.13 -16.89
C THR A 320 10.08 -21.29 -16.45
N THR A 321 11.22 -21.51 -17.13
CA THR A 321 12.18 -22.56 -16.77
C THR A 321 12.75 -22.33 -15.37
N ILE A 322 13.28 -21.14 -15.10
CA ILE A 322 13.88 -20.78 -13.79
C ILE A 322 12.87 -21.00 -12.65
N PHE A 323 11.68 -20.43 -12.76
CA PHE A 323 10.71 -20.48 -11.66
C PHE A 323 10.05 -21.85 -11.50
N LYS A 324 9.88 -22.64 -12.58
CA LYS A 324 9.46 -24.04 -12.44
C LYS A 324 10.52 -24.87 -11.73
N GLU A 325 11.80 -24.63 -12.00
CA GLU A 325 12.89 -25.38 -11.36
C GLU A 325 13.03 -25.06 -9.87
N LEU A 326 12.78 -23.81 -9.48
CA LEU A 326 12.75 -23.38 -8.07
C LEU A 326 11.48 -23.79 -7.30
N SER A 327 10.36 -24.01 -8.00
CA SER A 327 9.07 -24.24 -7.36
C SER A 327 8.88 -25.68 -6.85
N ASN A 328 8.28 -25.82 -5.67
CA ASN A 328 7.77 -27.09 -5.16
C ASN A 328 6.52 -27.56 -5.91
N ASN A 329 5.76 -26.63 -6.51
CA ASN A 329 4.68 -26.96 -7.43
C ASN A 329 5.09 -26.68 -8.88
N LYS A 330 5.30 -27.76 -9.63
CA LYS A 330 5.69 -27.68 -11.04
C LYS A 330 4.55 -27.21 -11.96
N ASN A 331 3.30 -27.19 -11.49
CA ASN A 331 2.16 -26.60 -12.20
C ASN A 331 2.14 -25.07 -12.04
N LEU A 332 3.21 -24.44 -12.52
CA LEU A 332 3.46 -23.00 -12.46
C LEU A 332 3.66 -22.46 -13.88
N GLU A 333 3.14 -21.28 -14.14
CA GLU A 333 3.15 -20.60 -15.43
C GLU A 333 3.61 -19.15 -15.20
N ILE A 334 4.52 -18.67 -16.04
CA ILE A 334 4.89 -17.25 -16.08
C ILE A 334 4.17 -16.61 -17.25
N VAL A 335 3.59 -15.43 -17.03
CA VAL A 335 2.98 -14.63 -18.10
C VAL A 335 3.57 -13.23 -18.02
N CYS A 336 4.28 -12.81 -19.06
CA CYS A 336 4.84 -11.46 -19.15
C CYS A 336 4.72 -10.87 -20.55
N GLY A 337 4.71 -9.54 -20.60
CA GLY A 337 5.03 -8.83 -21.84
C GLY A 337 6.54 -8.72 -22.00
N ALA A 338 6.98 -8.19 -23.14
CA ALA A 338 8.40 -7.91 -23.32
C ALA A 338 8.92 -6.92 -22.27
N PHE A 339 10.09 -7.23 -21.70
CA PHE A 339 10.81 -6.37 -20.78
C PHE A 339 11.52 -5.26 -21.55
N THR A 340 11.64 -4.09 -20.92
CA THR A 340 12.35 -2.96 -21.48
C THR A 340 13.78 -2.96 -20.98
N VAL A 341 14.73 -2.78 -21.90
CA VAL A 341 16.14 -2.63 -21.59
C VAL A 341 16.37 -1.26 -20.98
N GLY A 342 16.89 -1.23 -19.76
CA GLY A 342 17.25 0.00 -19.06
C GLY A 342 18.68 -0.06 -18.53
N LYS A 343 19.03 0.88 -17.67
CA LYS A 343 20.32 0.92 -16.99
C LYS A 343 20.14 0.75 -15.49
N ARG A 344 21.02 -0.07 -14.91
CA ARG A 344 21.21 -0.19 -13.46
C ARG A 344 21.90 1.05 -12.90
N GLU A 345 21.99 1.12 -11.58
CA GLU A 345 22.70 2.22 -10.91
C GLU A 345 24.18 2.31 -11.35
N ASP A 346 24.83 1.15 -11.53
CA ASP A 346 26.22 1.02 -12.02
C ASP A 346 26.40 1.27 -13.54
N LYS A 347 25.33 1.70 -14.21
CA LYS A 347 25.24 2.03 -15.65
C LYS A 347 25.33 0.84 -16.60
N LYS A 348 25.38 -0.41 -16.11
CA LYS A 348 25.22 -1.60 -16.95
C LYS A 348 23.77 -1.74 -17.42
N LEU A 349 23.59 -2.40 -18.57
CA LEU A 349 22.25 -2.72 -19.08
C LEU A 349 21.61 -3.81 -18.22
N ASP A 350 20.28 -3.75 -18.09
CA ASP A 350 19.44 -4.76 -17.44
C ASP A 350 17.99 -4.62 -17.90
N LEU A 351 17.08 -5.41 -17.32
CA LEU A 351 15.70 -5.54 -17.73
C LEU A 351 14.72 -5.05 -16.66
N PHE A 352 13.74 -4.28 -17.11
CA PHE A 352 12.67 -3.68 -16.31
C PHE A 352 11.31 -4.00 -16.92
N GLY A 353 10.34 -4.32 -16.08
CA GLY A 353 9.06 -4.82 -16.58
C GLY A 353 8.22 -5.47 -15.50
N LYS A 354 7.19 -6.21 -15.93
CA LYS A 354 6.26 -6.89 -15.03
C LYS A 354 6.00 -8.29 -15.52
N PHE A 355 5.94 -9.24 -14.60
CA PHE A 355 5.56 -10.62 -14.90
C PHE A 355 4.58 -11.16 -13.87
N LYS A 356 3.72 -12.07 -14.31
CA LYS A 356 2.77 -12.77 -13.46
C LYS A 356 3.30 -14.17 -13.18
N LEU A 357 3.36 -14.54 -11.92
CA LEU A 357 3.59 -15.92 -11.49
C LEU A 357 2.23 -16.54 -11.20
N VAL A 358 1.79 -17.44 -12.09
CA VAL A 358 0.47 -18.09 -12.04
C VAL A 358 0.62 -19.53 -11.60
N TYR A 359 0.06 -19.80 -10.43
CA TYR A 359 0.09 -21.05 -9.71
C TYR A 359 -1.18 -21.85 -9.97
N THR A 360 -1.06 -23.10 -10.43
CA THR A 360 -2.22 -23.98 -10.64
C THR A 360 -2.21 -25.16 -9.66
N PHE A 361 -3.32 -25.36 -8.94
CA PHE A 361 -3.51 -26.52 -8.07
C PHE A 361 -4.98 -26.95 -8.05
N ASN A 362 -5.24 -28.25 -8.19
CA ASN A 362 -6.59 -28.82 -8.31
C ASN A 362 -7.49 -28.08 -9.34
N GLY A 363 -6.92 -27.75 -10.50
CA GLY A 363 -7.63 -27.07 -11.60
C GLY A 363 -7.92 -25.59 -11.37
N ARG A 364 -7.40 -24.98 -10.30
CA ARG A 364 -7.59 -23.57 -9.96
C ARG A 364 -6.31 -22.79 -10.13
N LYS A 365 -6.44 -21.55 -10.60
CA LYS A 365 -5.32 -20.62 -10.78
C LYS A 365 -5.38 -19.51 -9.74
N ASN A 366 -4.25 -19.22 -9.11
CA ASN A 366 -4.00 -18.00 -8.34
C ASN A 366 -2.59 -17.50 -8.66
N GLY A 367 -2.19 -16.34 -8.19
CA GLY A 367 -0.82 -15.89 -8.42
C GLY A 367 -0.53 -14.50 -7.93
N ILE A 368 0.67 -14.03 -8.26
CA ILE A 368 1.13 -12.68 -7.98
C ILE A 368 1.61 -12.01 -9.26
N LEU A 369 1.49 -10.69 -9.31
CA LEU A 369 2.16 -9.82 -10.28
C LEU A 369 3.36 -9.20 -9.58
N VAL A 370 4.54 -9.38 -10.18
CA VAL A 370 5.78 -8.74 -9.75
C VAL A 370 6.09 -7.64 -10.74
N GLY A 371 6.30 -6.42 -10.23
CA GLY A 371 6.77 -5.30 -11.00
C GLY A 371 8.19 -4.92 -10.61
N ILE A 372 9.05 -4.70 -11.60
CA ILE A 372 10.44 -4.27 -11.43
C ILE A 372 10.61 -2.99 -12.24
N THR A 373 10.79 -1.89 -11.54
CA THR A 373 11.10 -0.56 -12.08
C THR A 373 12.44 -0.11 -11.56
N SER A 374 13.03 0.90 -12.21
CA SER A 374 14.30 1.47 -11.76
C SER A 374 14.15 1.99 -10.34
N GLY A 375 14.89 1.42 -9.40
CA GLY A 375 14.89 1.80 -7.99
C GLY A 375 13.72 1.27 -7.15
N HIS A 376 12.77 0.51 -7.72
CA HIS A 376 11.64 -0.02 -6.93
C HIS A 376 11.11 -1.36 -7.46
N SER A 377 10.64 -2.20 -6.54
CA SER A 377 9.97 -3.46 -6.86
C SER A 377 8.67 -3.60 -6.08
N SER A 378 7.64 -4.09 -6.77
CA SER A 378 6.27 -4.19 -6.24
C SER A 378 5.68 -5.59 -6.37
N LEU A 379 4.81 -5.94 -5.43
CA LEU A 379 4.02 -7.16 -5.42
C LEU A 379 2.53 -6.84 -5.35
N SER A 380 1.74 -7.53 -6.16
CA SER A 380 0.28 -7.49 -6.06
C SER A 380 -0.34 -8.85 -6.33
N LEU A 381 -1.51 -9.11 -5.72
CA LEU A 381 -2.19 -10.38 -5.83
C LEU A 381 -3.01 -10.42 -7.12
N LEU A 382 -2.91 -11.51 -7.88
CA LEU A 382 -3.85 -11.76 -8.98
C LEU A 382 -5.22 -12.09 -8.40
N LYS A 383 -6.27 -11.54 -9.00
CA LYS A 383 -7.68 -11.59 -8.53
C LYS A 383 -8.07 -12.91 -7.83
N ASN A 384 -8.76 -12.80 -6.68
CA ASN A 384 -9.12 -13.91 -5.77
C ASN A 384 -9.54 -15.21 -6.49
N SER A 385 -8.84 -16.29 -6.15
CA SER A 385 -8.99 -17.63 -6.74
C SER A 385 -10.18 -18.46 -6.25
N LEU A 386 -10.90 -17.99 -5.23
CA LEU A 386 -12.07 -18.71 -4.70
C LEU A 386 -13.21 -18.72 -5.73
N SER A 387 -13.76 -19.91 -5.98
CA SER A 387 -14.97 -20.07 -6.80
C SER A 387 -16.17 -19.41 -6.10
N ILE A 388 -17.24 -19.17 -6.87
CA ILE A 388 -18.49 -18.60 -6.31
C ILE A 388 -19.05 -19.53 -5.21
N GLU A 389 -18.99 -20.84 -5.42
CA GLU A 389 -19.49 -21.83 -4.47
C GLU A 389 -18.68 -21.81 -3.15
N GLU A 390 -17.36 -21.68 -3.24
CA GLU A 390 -16.49 -21.63 -2.07
C GLU A 390 -16.67 -20.35 -1.27
N LYS A 391 -16.78 -19.21 -1.97
CA LYS A 391 -17.14 -17.94 -1.34
C LYS A 391 -18.46 -18.08 -0.60
N ASN A 392 -19.45 -18.74 -1.18
CA ASN A 392 -20.74 -18.97 -0.52
C ASN A 392 -20.62 -19.87 0.72
N ILE A 393 -19.76 -20.90 0.70
CA ILE A 393 -19.53 -21.76 1.87
C ILE A 393 -18.88 -20.97 3.01
N ILE A 394 -17.81 -20.22 2.71
CA ILE A 394 -17.14 -19.41 3.74
C ILE A 394 -18.08 -18.30 4.25
N LYS A 395 -18.80 -17.62 3.34
CA LYS A 395 -19.80 -16.62 3.69
C LYS A 395 -20.87 -17.19 4.61
N LYS A 396 -21.40 -18.39 4.31
CA LYS A 396 -22.37 -19.08 5.17
C LYS A 396 -21.81 -19.31 6.58
N LYS A 397 -20.57 -19.82 6.69
CA LYS A 397 -19.93 -20.03 8.00
C LYS A 397 -19.72 -18.73 8.77
N LEU A 398 -19.29 -17.66 8.09
CA LEU A 398 -19.18 -16.33 8.69
C LEU A 398 -20.55 -15.82 9.18
N THR A 399 -21.62 -15.97 8.39
CA THR A 399 -22.98 -15.59 8.80
C THR A 399 -23.50 -16.41 9.98
N GLU A 400 -23.22 -17.71 10.03
CA GLU A 400 -23.53 -18.56 11.19
C GLU A 400 -22.88 -18.03 12.46
N ILE A 401 -21.59 -17.68 12.39
CA ILE A 401 -20.85 -17.11 13.52
C ILE A 401 -21.40 -15.73 13.87
N GLN A 402 -21.68 -14.87 12.89
CA GLN A 402 -22.28 -13.56 13.11
C GLN A 402 -23.57 -13.66 13.93
N ASN A 403 -24.43 -14.63 13.62
CA ASN A 403 -25.69 -14.87 14.35
C ASN A 403 -25.46 -15.31 15.80
N ILE A 404 -24.39 -16.06 16.10
CA ILE A 404 -24.03 -16.44 17.47
C ILE A 404 -23.70 -15.20 18.32
N TYR A 405 -23.02 -14.21 17.73
CA TYR A 405 -22.47 -13.06 18.46
C TYR A 405 -23.33 -11.78 18.38
N ILE A 406 -24.43 -11.78 17.61
CA ILE A 406 -25.21 -10.56 17.37
C ILE A 406 -25.78 -9.93 18.65
N ASN A 407 -26.23 -10.76 19.60
CA ASN A 407 -26.88 -10.34 20.85
C ASN A 407 -26.02 -10.60 22.09
N VAL A 408 -24.74 -10.96 21.92
CA VAL A 408 -23.86 -11.29 23.04
C VAL A 408 -23.10 -10.05 23.48
N GLU A 409 -23.45 -9.53 24.65
CA GLU A 409 -22.91 -8.28 25.18
C GLU A 409 -21.67 -8.50 26.05
N ASN A 410 -20.51 -8.64 25.42
CA ASN A 410 -19.23 -8.53 26.09
C ASN A 410 -18.09 -8.22 25.12
N TYR A 411 -16.98 -7.76 25.67
CA TYR A 411 -15.79 -7.37 24.92
C TYR A 411 -15.29 -8.42 23.90
N THR A 412 -15.20 -9.69 24.32
CA THR A 412 -14.73 -10.78 23.44
C THR A 412 -15.71 -11.01 22.29
N ALA A 413 -17.01 -11.00 22.59
CA ALA A 413 -18.06 -11.13 21.59
C ALA A 413 -18.06 -9.97 20.58
N TYR A 414 -17.85 -8.73 21.01
CA TYR A 414 -17.73 -7.58 20.11
C TYR A 414 -16.50 -7.68 19.21
N THR A 415 -15.36 -8.14 19.76
CA THR A 415 -14.13 -8.36 18.98
C THR A 415 -14.36 -9.40 17.89
N ILE A 416 -14.97 -10.55 18.23
CA ILE A 416 -15.30 -11.61 17.26
C ILE A 416 -16.32 -11.09 16.24
N ARG A 417 -17.40 -10.45 16.69
CA ARG A 417 -18.42 -9.86 15.81
C ARG A 417 -17.81 -8.91 14.79
N GLN A 418 -16.92 -8.02 15.22
CA GLN A 418 -16.29 -7.06 14.33
C GLN A 418 -15.31 -7.75 13.35
N TYR A 419 -14.51 -8.72 13.81
CA TYR A 419 -13.67 -9.52 12.91
C TYR A 419 -14.50 -10.18 11.80
N ILE A 420 -15.62 -10.82 12.16
CA ILE A 420 -16.52 -11.48 11.20
C ILE A 420 -17.14 -10.47 10.23
N ASN A 421 -17.52 -9.29 10.70
CA ASN A 421 -18.04 -8.22 9.84
C ASN A 421 -17.00 -7.74 8.83
N LEU A 422 -15.72 -7.63 9.22
CA LEU A 422 -14.64 -7.27 8.31
C LEU A 422 -14.41 -8.35 7.26
N GLU A 423 -14.38 -9.62 7.65
CA GLU A 423 -14.21 -10.73 6.70
C GLU A 423 -15.39 -10.83 5.70
N LEU A 424 -16.62 -10.58 6.15
CA LEU A 424 -17.78 -10.48 5.26
C LEU A 424 -17.67 -9.29 4.29
N ALA A 425 -17.31 -8.11 4.80
CA ALA A 425 -17.13 -6.90 4.00
C ALA A 425 -16.05 -7.09 2.90
N LYS A 426 -14.94 -7.76 3.23
CA LYS A 426 -13.88 -8.13 2.25
C LYS A 426 -14.44 -8.98 1.10
N MET A 427 -15.34 -9.93 1.40
CA MET A 427 -15.96 -10.77 0.36
C MET A 427 -16.93 -10.00 -0.54
N GLU A 428 -17.56 -8.96 0.00
CA GLU A 428 -18.47 -8.06 -0.72
C GLU A 428 -17.72 -6.94 -1.46
N LYS A 429 -16.39 -6.91 -1.36
CA LYS A 429 -15.49 -5.87 -1.89
C LYS A 429 -15.78 -4.48 -1.31
N GLU A 430 -16.34 -4.42 -0.11
CA GLU A 430 -16.38 -3.16 0.62
C GLU A 430 -14.94 -2.79 1.03
N SER A 431 -14.53 -1.56 0.72
CA SER A 431 -13.18 -1.12 1.05
C SER A 431 -13.12 -0.69 2.53
N ALA A 432 -12.20 -1.31 3.29
CA ALA A 432 -11.79 -0.81 4.61
C ALA A 432 -11.39 0.67 4.55
N LEU A 433 -10.70 1.05 3.47
CA LEU A 433 -10.31 2.41 3.17
C LEU A 433 -11.50 3.38 3.15
N GLY A 434 -12.62 3.01 2.54
CA GLY A 434 -13.82 3.86 2.48
C GLY A 434 -14.39 4.17 3.86
N ARG A 435 -14.37 3.22 4.79
CA ARG A 435 -14.80 3.45 6.19
C ARG A 435 -13.83 4.35 6.93
N ILE A 436 -12.51 4.16 6.75
CA ILE A 436 -11.49 5.07 7.31
C ILE A 436 -11.66 6.49 6.75
N GLN A 437 -11.92 6.63 5.46
CA GLN A 437 -12.18 7.92 4.81
C GLN A 437 -13.45 8.60 5.34
N GLU A 438 -14.50 7.81 5.64
CA GLU A 438 -15.69 8.30 6.31
C GLU A 438 -15.37 8.79 7.74
N SER A 439 -14.58 8.04 8.51
CA SER A 439 -14.08 8.47 9.82
C SER A 439 -13.27 9.77 9.73
N ILE A 440 -12.37 9.94 8.75
CA ILE A 440 -11.62 11.21 8.55
C ILE A 440 -12.57 12.39 8.31
N ARG A 441 -13.65 12.15 7.55
CA ARG A 441 -14.64 13.17 7.19
C ARG A 441 -15.50 13.57 8.38
N ASN A 442 -15.90 12.59 9.18
CA ASN A 442 -16.89 12.77 10.26
C ASN A 442 -16.24 13.08 11.62
N ASN A 443 -15.03 12.58 11.88
CA ASN A 443 -14.44 12.49 13.21
C ASN A 443 -13.16 13.33 13.31
N ARG A 444 -13.30 14.60 13.75
CA ARG A 444 -12.17 15.56 13.79
C ARG A 444 -11.19 15.32 14.94
N ASP A 445 -11.65 14.68 16.01
CA ASP A 445 -10.89 14.61 17.26
C ASP A 445 -10.64 13.18 17.77
N ASN A 446 -11.38 12.16 17.29
CA ASN A 446 -11.15 10.76 17.62
C ASN A 446 -10.76 9.96 16.37
N ILE A 447 -9.65 9.21 16.46
CA ILE A 447 -9.15 8.34 15.40
C ILE A 447 -9.33 6.85 15.73
N ASN A 448 -9.79 6.53 16.93
CA ASN A 448 -9.72 5.16 17.44
C ASN A 448 -10.64 4.20 16.67
N ASP A 449 -11.77 4.68 16.17
CA ASP A 449 -12.70 3.89 15.34
C ASP A 449 -12.05 3.42 14.04
N MET A 450 -11.09 4.18 13.49
CA MET A 450 -10.36 3.82 12.28
C MET A 450 -9.61 2.49 12.41
N PHE A 451 -9.05 2.21 13.59
CA PHE A 451 -8.31 0.98 13.85
C PHE A 451 -9.23 -0.26 13.94
N LEU A 452 -10.54 -0.06 13.93
CA LEU A 452 -11.53 -1.15 13.88
C LEU A 452 -11.92 -1.52 12.45
N HIS A 453 -11.44 -0.79 11.43
CA HIS A 453 -11.82 -1.02 10.03
C HIS A 453 -10.86 -1.93 9.25
N GLY A 454 -9.86 -2.51 9.93
CA GLY A 454 -8.91 -3.45 9.36
C GLY A 454 -7.47 -2.97 9.50
N MET A 455 -6.53 -3.83 9.10
CA MET A 455 -5.10 -3.52 9.17
C MET A 455 -4.72 -2.48 8.10
N ILE A 456 -3.92 -1.48 8.49
CA ILE A 456 -3.31 -0.50 7.58
C ILE A 456 -1.85 -0.92 7.38
N VAL A 457 -1.61 -1.78 6.39
CA VAL A 457 -0.31 -2.43 6.21
C VAL A 457 0.45 -1.83 5.05
N SER A 458 -0.16 -1.79 3.87
CA SER A 458 0.54 -1.42 2.64
C SER A 458 0.80 0.07 2.52
N VAL A 459 1.88 0.42 1.82
CA VAL A 459 2.19 1.83 1.48
C VAL A 459 1.02 2.47 0.74
N ASP A 460 0.43 1.81 -0.25
CA ASP A 460 -0.72 2.34 -1.00
C ASP A 460 -1.90 2.72 -0.10
N GLN A 461 -2.20 1.89 0.92
CA GLN A 461 -3.26 2.19 1.89
C GLN A 461 -2.92 3.41 2.72
N LYS A 462 -1.68 3.49 3.22
CA LYS A 462 -1.19 4.64 4.00
C LYS A 462 -1.21 5.92 3.16
N ALA A 463 -0.70 5.87 1.94
CA ALA A 463 -0.71 6.97 0.97
C ALA A 463 -2.14 7.44 0.71
N SER A 464 -3.05 6.51 0.40
CA SER A 464 -4.46 6.83 0.16
C SER A 464 -5.13 7.55 1.33
N ILE A 465 -4.82 7.14 2.57
CA ILE A 465 -5.32 7.78 3.79
C ILE A 465 -4.76 9.21 3.92
N VAL A 466 -3.44 9.38 3.72
CA VAL A 466 -2.77 10.68 3.80
C VAL A 466 -3.27 11.64 2.72
N LYS A 467 -3.37 11.18 1.46
CA LYS A 467 -3.93 11.93 0.32
C LYS A 467 -5.36 12.38 0.62
N TYR A 468 -6.20 11.48 1.12
CA TYR A 468 -7.58 11.80 1.48
C TYR A 468 -7.66 12.86 2.58
N PHE A 469 -6.87 12.73 3.65
CA PHE A 469 -6.79 13.73 4.72
C PHE A 469 -6.37 15.11 4.18
N LEU A 470 -5.28 15.18 3.40
CA LEU A 470 -4.78 16.44 2.84
C LEU A 470 -5.81 17.13 1.94
N THR A 471 -6.60 16.33 1.22
CA THR A 471 -7.68 16.77 0.34
C THR A 471 -8.87 17.31 1.14
N MET A 472 -9.34 16.58 2.17
CA MET A 472 -10.47 16.99 3.00
C MET A 472 -10.17 18.27 3.81
N TYR A 473 -8.92 18.44 4.23
CA TYR A 473 -8.48 19.57 5.05
C TYR A 473 -7.62 20.57 4.27
N LEU A 474 -7.81 20.67 2.94
CA LEU A 474 -7.05 21.54 2.03
C LEU A 474 -6.84 22.98 2.54
N ASN A 475 -7.90 23.57 3.10
CA ASN A 475 -7.94 24.96 3.56
C ASN A 475 -8.11 25.09 5.09
N ASN A 476 -8.26 23.98 5.79
CA ASN A 476 -8.53 23.97 7.23
C ASN A 476 -7.21 24.04 7.99
N ASN A 477 -7.15 24.84 9.05
CA ASN A 477 -5.97 24.94 9.89
C ASN A 477 -6.21 24.08 11.14
N LEU A 478 -6.03 22.75 10.99
CA LEU A 478 -6.00 21.87 12.14
C LEU A 478 -4.74 22.16 12.98
N PRO A 479 -4.85 22.21 14.33
CA PRO A 479 -3.67 22.29 15.19
C PRO A 479 -2.71 21.12 14.98
N LYS A 480 -1.40 21.34 15.15
CA LYS A 480 -0.38 20.27 15.05
C LYS A 480 -0.63 19.10 16.00
N ASN A 481 -1.26 19.34 17.15
CA ASN A 481 -1.61 18.32 18.14
C ASN A 481 -2.94 17.62 17.87
N ASN A 482 -3.66 17.98 16.80
CA ASN A 482 -4.88 17.29 16.40
C ASN A 482 -4.59 15.80 16.10
N SER A 483 -5.51 14.93 16.49
CA SER A 483 -5.33 13.48 16.42
C SER A 483 -5.20 12.97 14.97
N LEU A 484 -5.93 13.54 14.01
CA LEU A 484 -5.80 13.20 12.59
C LEU A 484 -4.43 13.63 12.03
N VAL A 485 -3.95 14.83 12.37
CA VAL A 485 -2.62 15.32 11.95
C VAL A 485 -1.52 14.39 12.49
N ARG A 486 -1.61 14.00 13.77
CA ARG A 486 -0.67 13.04 14.37
C ARG A 486 -0.76 11.67 13.73
N PHE A 487 -1.97 11.20 13.43
CA PHE A 487 -2.21 9.93 12.79
C PHE A 487 -1.56 9.86 11.40
N THR A 488 -1.83 10.83 10.53
CA THR A 488 -1.21 10.86 9.19
C THR A 488 0.29 11.09 9.25
N ASN A 489 0.78 11.90 10.19
CA ASN A 489 2.21 12.06 10.43
C ASN A 489 2.87 10.72 10.87
N ASN A 490 2.19 9.91 11.67
CA ASN A 490 2.67 8.57 12.04
C ASN A 490 2.66 7.60 10.85
N LEU A 491 1.66 7.67 9.96
CA LEU A 491 1.64 6.87 8.73
C LEU A 491 2.83 7.21 7.84
N ILE A 492 3.10 8.51 7.63
CA ILE A 492 4.28 9.01 6.93
C ILE A 492 5.56 8.52 7.59
N GLY A 493 5.69 8.68 8.91
CA GLY A 493 6.86 8.24 9.68
C GLY A 493 7.08 6.72 9.71
N SER A 494 6.04 5.93 9.47
CA SER A 494 6.10 4.45 9.41
C SER A 494 6.46 3.90 8.02
N THR A 495 6.71 4.77 7.04
CA THR A 495 6.89 4.42 5.63
C THR A 495 8.33 4.72 5.20
N PRO A 496 8.98 3.88 4.38
CA PRO A 496 10.37 4.09 3.96
C PRO A 496 10.47 5.20 2.91
N LEU A 497 10.46 6.45 3.37
CA LEU A 497 10.52 7.62 2.47
C LEU A 497 11.88 7.80 1.80
N ASP A 498 12.91 7.03 2.15
CA ASP A 498 14.20 7.00 1.44
C ASP A 498 14.05 6.46 0.01
N ASP A 499 13.06 5.60 -0.24
CA ASP A 499 12.62 5.16 -1.56
C ASP A 499 11.82 6.27 -2.28
N PHE A 500 12.25 6.62 -3.50
CA PHE A 500 11.69 7.75 -4.26
C PHE A 500 10.22 7.51 -4.68
N GLU A 501 9.90 6.32 -5.18
CA GLU A 501 8.53 5.97 -5.62
C GLU A 501 7.56 6.03 -4.43
N THR A 502 7.95 5.43 -3.31
CA THR A 502 7.25 5.49 -2.02
C THR A 502 7.05 6.92 -1.51
N ARG A 503 8.11 7.75 -1.60
CA ARG A 503 8.07 9.15 -1.17
C ARG A 503 7.05 9.94 -1.98
N ASN A 504 7.06 9.80 -3.30
CA ASN A 504 6.11 10.48 -4.18
C ASN A 504 4.68 10.04 -3.87
N ASP A 505 4.42 8.74 -3.83
CA ASP A 505 3.10 8.21 -3.49
C ASP A 505 2.54 8.76 -2.18
N MET A 506 3.39 8.85 -1.15
CA MET A 506 2.97 9.37 0.15
C MET A 506 2.76 10.89 0.17
N LEU A 507 3.54 11.66 -0.59
CA LEU A 507 3.73 13.09 -0.37
C LEU A 507 3.26 14.00 -1.51
N ASP A 508 2.94 13.48 -2.69
CA ASP A 508 2.53 14.27 -3.86
C ASP A 508 1.37 15.23 -3.55
N TYR A 509 0.38 14.77 -2.77
CA TYR A 509 -0.78 15.59 -2.38
C TYR A 509 -0.46 16.72 -1.41
N CYS A 510 0.75 16.72 -0.83
CA CYS A 510 1.18 17.82 0.01
C CYS A 510 1.16 19.12 -0.78
N ILE A 511 1.50 19.12 -2.08
CA ILE A 511 1.59 20.33 -2.91
C ILE A 511 0.28 21.15 -2.90
N LEU A 512 -0.87 20.48 -2.78
CA LEU A 512 -2.19 21.10 -2.75
C LEU A 512 -2.47 21.77 -1.39
N ASN A 513 -1.95 21.23 -0.30
CA ASN A 513 -2.26 21.68 1.06
C ASN A 513 -1.30 22.78 1.56
N LYS A 514 -1.87 23.92 1.97
CA LYS A 514 -1.08 25.08 2.43
C LYS A 514 -0.40 24.84 3.79
N GLU A 515 -0.98 24.00 4.65
CA GLU A 515 -0.51 23.73 6.02
C GLU A 515 0.45 22.53 6.09
N ARG A 516 0.81 21.91 4.96
CA ARG A 516 1.65 20.69 4.89
C ARG A 516 2.92 20.75 5.76
N LYS A 517 3.61 21.90 5.76
CA LYS A 517 4.85 22.11 6.52
C LYS A 517 4.59 22.14 8.02
N ASN A 518 3.42 22.65 8.43
CA ASN A 518 2.99 22.69 9.83
C ASN A 518 2.56 21.31 10.31
N TYR A 519 1.88 20.54 9.45
CA TYR A 519 1.46 19.18 9.76
C TYR A 519 2.64 18.21 9.88
N TYR A 520 3.60 18.30 8.96
CA TYR A 520 4.67 17.31 8.82
C TYR A 520 6.06 17.95 8.88
N PRO A 521 6.47 18.52 10.03
CA PRO A 521 7.79 19.13 10.16
C PRO A 521 8.94 18.12 10.06
N GLY A 522 8.69 16.83 10.29
CA GLY A 522 9.72 15.78 10.28
C GLY A 522 10.24 15.40 8.90
N ILE A 523 9.64 15.90 7.81
CA ILE A 523 10.05 15.63 6.42
C ILE A 523 10.62 16.87 5.73
N GLU A 524 11.23 17.76 6.51
CA GLU A 524 11.74 19.06 6.02
C GLU A 524 12.69 18.92 4.83
N SER A 525 13.57 17.92 4.88
CA SER A 525 14.55 17.62 3.81
C SER A 525 13.91 17.26 2.47
N CYS A 526 12.65 16.82 2.46
CA CYS A 526 11.97 16.39 1.24
C CYS A 526 11.21 17.53 0.56
N TRP A 527 11.02 18.69 1.20
CA TRP A 527 10.13 19.72 0.68
C TRP A 527 10.59 20.34 -0.64
N GLU A 528 11.91 20.49 -0.86
CA GLU A 528 12.43 21.03 -2.12
C GLU A 528 12.12 20.13 -3.31
N GLU A 529 12.09 18.82 -3.09
CA GLU A 529 11.79 17.83 -4.11
C GLU A 529 10.28 17.72 -4.35
N ILE A 530 9.48 17.59 -3.29
CA ILE A 530 8.01 17.46 -3.36
C ILE A 530 7.34 18.70 -3.98
N THR A 531 7.99 19.87 -3.93
CA THR A 531 7.46 21.10 -4.50
C THR A 531 7.75 21.27 -6.00
N LYS A 532 8.60 20.42 -6.59
CA LYS A 532 8.84 20.43 -8.04
C LYS A 532 7.64 19.81 -8.74
N ILE A 533 7.07 20.58 -9.66
CA ILE A 533 5.94 20.15 -10.48
C ILE A 533 6.51 19.56 -11.76
N ASP A 534 6.24 18.28 -11.98
CA ASP A 534 6.46 17.60 -13.26
C ASP A 534 5.11 17.31 -13.95
N VAL A 535 5.15 17.10 -15.27
CA VAL A 535 3.98 16.75 -16.09
C VAL A 535 3.34 15.47 -15.60
N ASP A 536 4.12 14.43 -15.31
CA ASP A 536 3.58 13.12 -14.96
C ASP A 536 2.91 13.17 -13.58
N ASN A 537 3.57 13.76 -12.59
CA ASN A 537 3.00 13.95 -11.25
C ASN A 537 1.71 14.81 -11.29
N SER A 538 1.70 15.89 -12.08
CA SER A 538 0.51 16.73 -12.24
C SER A 538 -0.66 15.96 -12.86
N TYR A 539 -0.37 15.14 -13.86
CA TYR A 539 -1.36 14.33 -14.54
C TYR A 539 -1.93 13.24 -13.61
N ILE A 540 -1.07 12.59 -12.83
CA ILE A 540 -1.48 11.60 -11.80
C ILE A 540 -2.42 12.25 -10.78
N ILE A 541 -2.06 13.42 -10.22
CA ILE A 541 -2.91 14.14 -9.26
C ILE A 541 -4.28 14.47 -9.86
N ILE A 542 -4.33 14.91 -11.12
CA ILE A 542 -5.59 15.26 -11.79
C ILE A 542 -6.46 14.03 -12.04
N ILE A 543 -5.87 12.93 -12.52
CA ILE A 543 -6.58 11.64 -12.65
C ILE A 543 -7.14 11.22 -11.30
N GLU A 544 -6.34 11.31 -10.24
CA GLU A 544 -6.78 10.89 -8.92
C GLU A 544 -7.94 11.75 -8.41
N ILE A 545 -7.93 13.07 -8.67
CA ILE A 545 -9.01 14.01 -8.32
C ILE A 545 -10.30 13.74 -9.13
N LEU A 546 -10.20 13.53 -10.45
CA LEU A 546 -11.35 13.49 -11.36
C LEU A 546 -11.89 12.07 -11.63
N VAL A 547 -11.03 11.06 -11.57
CA VAL A 547 -11.35 9.70 -12.04
C VAL A 547 -11.43 8.72 -10.89
N VAL A 548 -10.39 8.67 -10.05
CA VAL A 548 -10.19 7.61 -9.05
C VAL A 548 -10.95 7.90 -7.75
N SER A 549 -10.89 9.14 -7.27
CA SER A 549 -11.42 9.49 -5.96
C SER A 549 -12.91 9.78 -5.97
N ASN A 550 -13.60 9.43 -4.88
CA ASN A 550 -15.01 9.74 -4.68
C ASN A 550 -15.19 10.92 -3.72
N TYR A 551 -14.51 12.04 -4.01
CA TYR A 551 -14.60 13.23 -3.18
C TYR A 551 -15.95 13.96 -3.36
N PRO A 552 -16.42 14.68 -2.33
CA PRO A 552 -17.52 15.63 -2.50
C PRO A 552 -17.21 16.64 -3.60
N LEU A 553 -18.22 16.99 -4.39
CA LEU A 553 -18.08 17.85 -5.57
C LEU A 553 -17.36 19.18 -5.30
N ASP A 554 -17.68 19.82 -4.18
CA ASP A 554 -17.07 21.11 -3.80
C ASP A 554 -15.58 20.94 -3.47
N ILE A 555 -15.17 19.80 -2.92
CA ILE A 555 -13.78 19.48 -2.65
C ILE A 555 -13.04 19.17 -3.96
N THR A 556 -13.65 18.40 -4.87
CA THR A 556 -13.07 18.13 -6.19
C THR A 556 -12.75 19.43 -6.94
N LEU A 557 -13.71 20.35 -7.02
CA LEU A 557 -13.52 21.65 -7.69
C LEU A 557 -12.41 22.48 -7.02
N LYS A 558 -12.35 22.51 -5.69
CA LYS A 558 -11.29 23.20 -4.95
C LYS A 558 -9.91 22.60 -5.23
N CYS A 559 -9.78 21.28 -5.21
CA CYS A 559 -8.51 20.59 -5.47
C CYS A 559 -8.07 20.78 -6.91
N PHE A 560 -8.99 20.67 -7.87
CA PHE A 560 -8.71 20.94 -9.28
C PHE A 560 -8.24 22.38 -9.48
N LYS A 561 -8.96 23.38 -8.91
CA LYS A 561 -8.53 24.78 -8.96
C LYS A 561 -7.15 25.00 -8.37
N LYS A 562 -6.86 24.39 -7.21
CA LYS A 562 -5.54 24.48 -6.58
C LYS A 562 -4.44 23.87 -7.45
N SER A 563 -4.72 22.72 -8.07
CA SER A 563 -3.82 22.05 -9.00
C SER A 563 -3.53 22.92 -10.23
N MET A 564 -4.57 23.54 -10.82
CA MET A 564 -4.39 24.46 -11.95
C MET A 564 -3.57 25.69 -11.59
N MET A 565 -3.80 26.28 -10.40
CA MET A 565 -2.98 27.40 -9.91
C MET A 565 -1.50 27.02 -9.76
N ILE A 566 -1.23 25.81 -9.28
CA ILE A 566 0.13 25.29 -9.09
C ILE A 566 0.80 25.11 -10.46
N VAL A 567 0.10 24.51 -11.42
CA VAL A 567 0.64 24.25 -12.77
C VAL A 567 0.81 25.55 -13.58
N ALA A 568 0.00 26.59 -13.34
CA ALA A 568 0.06 27.85 -14.08
C ALA A 568 1.45 28.53 -14.05
N ASP A 569 2.20 28.33 -12.96
CA ASP A 569 3.53 28.90 -12.75
C ASP A 569 4.66 28.04 -13.37
N SER A 570 4.32 26.96 -14.08
CA SER A 570 5.27 26.01 -14.67
C SER A 570 5.08 25.84 -16.18
N ASP A 571 6.17 25.54 -16.89
CA ASP A 571 6.14 25.15 -18.31
C ASP A 571 5.35 23.86 -18.56
N VAL A 572 5.11 23.06 -17.51
CA VAL A 572 4.24 21.88 -17.53
C VAL A 572 2.82 22.19 -18.01
N LYS A 573 2.33 23.43 -17.81
CA LYS A 573 0.96 23.82 -18.17
C LYS A 573 0.61 23.56 -19.63
N TYR A 574 1.55 23.76 -20.55
CA TYR A 574 1.28 23.60 -21.97
C TYR A 574 0.99 22.14 -22.32
N ASN A 575 1.84 21.23 -21.85
CA ASN A 575 1.68 19.80 -22.08
C ASN A 575 0.44 19.24 -21.39
N LEU A 576 0.15 19.71 -20.17
CA LEU A 576 -0.99 19.24 -19.39
C LEU A 576 -2.33 19.70 -19.98
N ILE A 577 -2.45 20.99 -20.32
CA ILE A 577 -3.71 21.57 -20.78
C ILE A 577 -4.03 21.15 -22.23
N LEU A 578 -3.01 21.06 -23.09
CA LEU A 578 -3.17 20.58 -24.47
C LEU A 578 -3.12 19.05 -24.58
N GLY A 579 -2.81 18.36 -23.48
CA GLY A 579 -2.79 16.90 -23.42
C GLY A 579 -4.19 16.32 -23.64
N PRO A 580 -4.31 15.23 -24.43
CA PRO A 580 -5.61 14.73 -24.88
C PRO A 580 -6.50 14.23 -23.74
N PHE A 581 -5.90 13.86 -22.61
CA PHE A 581 -6.63 13.23 -21.52
C PHE A 581 -7.33 14.21 -20.57
N LEU A 582 -6.86 15.45 -20.43
CA LEU A 582 -7.42 16.38 -19.46
C LEU A 582 -8.91 16.65 -19.72
N ILE A 583 -9.27 16.98 -20.97
CA ILE A 583 -10.67 17.21 -21.33
C ILE A 583 -11.50 15.94 -21.21
N ILE A 584 -10.93 14.78 -21.57
CA ILE A 584 -11.61 13.49 -21.47
C ILE A 584 -11.99 13.21 -20.01
N ASP A 585 -11.08 13.47 -19.07
CA ASP A 585 -11.30 13.22 -17.65
C ASP A 585 -12.28 14.24 -17.03
N ILE A 586 -12.19 15.52 -17.42
CA ILE A 586 -13.17 16.56 -17.06
C ILE A 586 -14.58 16.18 -17.53
N VAL A 587 -14.73 15.72 -18.78
CA VAL A 587 -16.01 15.30 -19.34
C VAL A 587 -16.54 14.06 -18.62
N LYS A 588 -15.70 13.04 -18.42
CA LYS A 588 -16.07 11.82 -17.69
C LYS A 588 -16.56 12.14 -16.29
N PHE A 589 -15.87 13.03 -15.56
CA PHE A 589 -16.31 13.47 -14.24
C PHE A 589 -17.62 14.24 -14.32
N SER A 590 -17.73 15.20 -15.23
CA SER A 590 -18.92 16.06 -15.37
C SER A 590 -20.19 15.23 -15.61
N ARG A 591 -20.10 14.17 -16.42
CA ARG A 591 -21.21 13.24 -16.70
C ARG A 591 -21.67 12.41 -15.50
N LYS A 592 -20.85 12.29 -14.44
CA LYS A 592 -21.26 11.65 -13.17
C LYS A 592 -22.15 12.56 -12.32
N THR A 593 -22.29 13.84 -12.69
CA THR A 593 -23.07 14.84 -11.93
C THR A 593 -24.48 15.02 -12.50
N ASN A 594 -25.37 15.61 -11.69
CA ASN A 594 -26.75 15.90 -12.10
C ASN A 594 -26.86 16.98 -13.19
N GLU A 595 -25.85 17.85 -13.34
CA GLU A 595 -25.83 18.94 -14.33
C GLU A 595 -24.53 18.91 -15.15
N PRO A 596 -24.33 17.92 -16.05
CA PRO A 596 -23.04 17.70 -16.72
C PRO A 596 -22.49 18.89 -17.48
N THR A 597 -23.34 19.61 -18.23
CA THR A 597 -22.92 20.79 -19.00
C THR A 597 -22.44 21.92 -18.11
N LYS A 598 -23.16 22.19 -17.01
CA LYS A 598 -22.79 23.22 -16.05
C LYS A 598 -21.47 22.85 -15.36
N MET A 599 -21.31 21.59 -15.00
CA MET A 599 -20.08 21.10 -14.38
C MET A 599 -18.88 21.22 -15.32
N LEU A 600 -19.04 20.79 -16.57
CA LEU A 600 -18.01 20.97 -17.60
C LEU A 600 -17.59 22.45 -17.67
N LEU A 601 -18.55 23.36 -17.82
CA LEU A 601 -18.27 24.79 -17.92
C LEU A 601 -17.58 25.36 -16.66
N GLU A 602 -17.85 24.82 -15.47
CA GLU A 602 -17.16 25.24 -14.24
C GLU A 602 -15.68 24.84 -14.26
N PHE A 603 -15.33 23.63 -14.73
CA PHE A 603 -13.94 23.22 -14.91
C PHE A 603 -13.22 24.08 -15.96
N ILE A 604 -13.89 24.35 -17.08
CA ILE A 604 -13.35 25.21 -18.14
C ILE A 604 -13.06 26.61 -17.59
N LYS A 605 -14.00 27.16 -16.81
CA LYS A 605 -13.83 28.46 -16.15
C LYS A 605 -12.65 28.46 -15.19
N ILE A 606 -12.44 27.38 -14.43
CA ILE A 606 -11.26 27.26 -13.56
C ILE A 606 -9.97 27.32 -14.39
N VAL A 607 -9.87 26.57 -15.50
CA VAL A 607 -8.69 26.60 -16.37
C VAL A 607 -8.46 28.01 -16.93
N ASP A 608 -9.52 28.66 -17.41
CA ASP A 608 -9.45 30.02 -17.94
C ASP A 608 -8.93 31.03 -16.89
N GLU A 609 -9.59 31.09 -15.72
CA GLU A 609 -9.24 32.01 -14.64
C GLU A 609 -7.84 31.80 -14.07
N THR A 610 -7.38 30.54 -13.99
CA THR A 610 -6.16 30.20 -13.25
C THR A 610 -4.93 29.99 -14.12
N VAL A 611 -5.09 29.60 -15.38
CA VAL A 611 -3.96 29.28 -16.28
C VAL A 611 -3.88 30.27 -17.44
N ILE A 612 -5.01 30.62 -18.05
CA ILE A 612 -5.01 31.30 -19.37
C ILE A 612 -5.06 32.81 -19.24
N GLN A 613 -5.92 33.34 -18.38
CA GLN A 613 -6.00 34.78 -18.13
C GLN A 613 -4.69 35.35 -17.54
N PRO A 614 -3.98 34.69 -16.61
CA PRO A 614 -2.68 35.16 -16.12
C PRO A 614 -1.61 35.29 -17.20
N ASP A 615 -1.65 34.44 -18.23
CA ASP A 615 -0.78 34.52 -19.41
C ASP A 615 -1.22 35.60 -20.43
N GLY A 616 -2.29 36.35 -20.13
CA GLY A 616 -2.90 37.31 -21.07
C GLY A 616 -3.42 36.65 -22.36
N SER A 617 -3.70 35.34 -22.30
CA SER A 617 -4.06 34.52 -23.45
C SER A 617 -5.57 34.33 -23.55
N ASN A 618 -6.04 33.60 -24.58
CA ASN A 618 -7.45 33.30 -24.79
C ASN A 618 -7.67 31.79 -24.90
N MET A 619 -8.82 31.31 -24.43
CA MET A 619 -9.20 29.90 -24.49
C MET A 619 -9.41 29.34 -25.90
N PHE A 620 -9.40 30.17 -26.96
CA PHE A 620 -9.61 29.75 -28.35
C PHE A 620 -8.77 28.52 -28.75
N CYS A 621 -7.46 28.58 -28.53
CA CYS A 621 -6.51 27.50 -28.84
C CYS A 621 -6.80 26.22 -28.06
N ILE A 622 -7.26 26.35 -26.82
CA ILE A 622 -7.61 25.21 -25.96
C ILE A 622 -8.94 24.59 -26.40
N TYR A 623 -9.94 25.39 -26.74
CA TYR A 623 -11.18 24.87 -27.31
C TYR A 623 -10.94 24.11 -28.62
N LEU A 624 -10.08 24.62 -29.50
CA LEU A 624 -9.69 23.91 -30.72
C LEU A 624 -9.11 22.53 -30.40
N ARG A 625 -8.14 22.50 -29.49
CA ARG A 625 -7.49 21.24 -29.07
C ARG A 625 -8.46 20.27 -28.43
N TRP A 626 -9.27 20.74 -27.50
CA TRP A 626 -10.23 19.90 -26.79
C TRP A 626 -11.34 19.35 -27.70
N ILE A 627 -11.81 20.15 -28.67
CA ILE A 627 -12.75 19.63 -29.69
C ILE A 627 -12.07 18.53 -30.51
N TYR A 628 -10.82 18.74 -30.92
CA TYR A 628 -10.01 17.74 -31.62
C TYR A 628 -9.85 16.44 -30.83
N ASP A 629 -9.51 16.53 -29.55
CA ASP A 629 -9.36 15.37 -28.68
C ASP A 629 -10.69 14.62 -28.50
N ILE A 630 -11.82 15.32 -28.38
CA ILE A 630 -13.15 14.70 -28.29
C ILE A 630 -13.54 14.01 -29.61
N VAL A 631 -13.31 14.64 -30.76
CA VAL A 631 -13.57 14.06 -32.09
C VAL A 631 -12.82 12.74 -32.23
N ASN A 632 -11.53 12.72 -31.88
CA ASN A 632 -10.65 11.56 -32.04
C ASN A 632 -10.70 10.57 -30.87
N SER A 633 -11.42 10.88 -29.79
CA SER A 633 -11.51 9.99 -28.63
C SER A 633 -12.27 8.69 -28.93
N GLY A 634 -11.78 7.57 -28.41
CA GLY A 634 -12.51 6.29 -28.39
C GLY A 634 -13.47 6.13 -27.20
N TYR A 635 -13.57 7.14 -26.32
CA TYR A 635 -14.25 7.03 -25.03
C TYR A 635 -15.73 7.42 -25.03
N PHE A 636 -16.21 8.06 -26.09
CA PHE A 636 -17.57 8.60 -26.16
C PHE A 636 -18.28 8.11 -27.43
N SER A 637 -19.59 7.87 -27.32
CA SER A 637 -20.43 7.58 -28.48
C SER A 637 -20.53 8.80 -29.40
N SER A 638 -20.95 8.60 -30.66
CA SER A 638 -21.11 9.70 -31.62
C SER A 638 -22.09 10.77 -31.11
N ASP A 639 -23.22 10.35 -30.52
CA ASP A 639 -24.21 11.27 -29.97
C ASP A 639 -23.68 12.05 -28.77
N ASP A 640 -22.92 11.38 -27.89
CA ASP A 640 -22.26 12.04 -26.77
C ASP A 640 -21.25 13.10 -27.24
N LYS A 641 -20.45 12.77 -28.26
CA LYS A 641 -19.49 13.70 -28.87
C LYS A 641 -20.19 14.95 -29.38
N LYS A 642 -21.31 14.80 -30.11
CA LYS A 642 -22.08 15.94 -30.62
C LYS A 642 -22.53 16.89 -29.52
N VAL A 643 -23.03 16.35 -28.40
CA VAL A 643 -23.46 17.18 -27.25
C VAL A 643 -22.28 17.92 -26.64
N ILE A 644 -21.15 17.25 -26.41
CA ILE A 644 -19.96 17.85 -25.81
C ILE A 644 -19.37 18.93 -26.74
N ILE A 645 -19.19 18.60 -28.02
CA ILE A 645 -18.63 19.51 -29.03
C ILE A 645 -19.51 20.74 -29.17
N LYS A 646 -20.84 20.60 -29.15
CA LYS A 646 -21.76 21.74 -29.18
C LYS A 646 -21.50 22.72 -28.02
N VAL A 647 -21.36 22.21 -26.80
CA VAL A 647 -21.06 23.05 -25.62
C VAL A 647 -19.74 23.81 -25.79
N LEU A 648 -18.70 23.17 -26.32
CA LEU A 648 -17.39 23.80 -26.56
C LEU A 648 -17.47 24.83 -27.71
N MET A 649 -18.13 24.48 -28.81
CA MET A 649 -18.36 25.34 -29.97
C MET A 649 -19.19 26.60 -29.62
N ASP A 650 -20.10 26.51 -28.65
CA ASP A 650 -20.88 27.65 -28.20
C ASP A 650 -20.03 28.67 -27.42
N LYS A 651 -18.91 28.24 -26.84
CA LYS A 651 -17.99 29.08 -26.05
C LYS A 651 -16.77 29.57 -26.79
N ILE A 652 -16.40 28.94 -27.91
CA ILE A 652 -15.23 29.34 -28.69
C ILE A 652 -15.40 30.75 -29.27
N ASP A 653 -14.38 31.60 -29.07
CA ASP A 653 -14.30 32.95 -29.63
C ASP A 653 -13.78 32.91 -31.07
N ILE A 654 -14.69 32.75 -32.03
CA ILE A 654 -14.36 32.69 -33.46
C ILE A 654 -13.74 33.98 -34.02
N ASN A 655 -13.73 35.08 -33.25
CA ASN A 655 -13.14 36.36 -33.65
C ASN A 655 -11.74 36.57 -33.06
N TYR A 656 -11.22 35.58 -32.34
CA TYR A 656 -9.88 35.66 -31.75
C TYR A 656 -8.81 35.95 -32.79
N SER A 657 -7.93 36.90 -32.45
CA SER A 657 -6.79 37.28 -33.28
C SER A 657 -5.56 36.46 -32.91
N PHE A 658 -5.27 35.44 -33.71
CA PHE A 658 -4.14 34.53 -33.50
C PHE A 658 -2.79 35.25 -33.59
N ASN A 659 -1.88 34.94 -32.65
CA ASN A 659 -0.58 35.56 -32.51
C ASN A 659 0.51 34.50 -32.26
N ILE A 660 1.35 34.24 -33.26
CA ILE A 660 2.40 33.19 -33.18
C ILE A 660 3.49 33.47 -32.11
N ASN A 661 3.59 34.70 -31.60
CA ASN A 661 4.48 35.02 -30.48
C ASN A 661 3.91 34.56 -29.13
N ASN A 662 2.61 34.25 -29.07
CA ASN A 662 2.01 33.60 -27.92
C ASN A 662 2.31 32.09 -27.98
N ARG A 663 2.79 31.52 -26.87
CA ARG A 663 3.21 30.11 -26.82
C ARG A 663 2.05 29.13 -27.03
N TRP A 664 0.85 29.43 -26.54
CA TRP A 664 -0.35 28.60 -26.76
C TRP A 664 -0.72 28.52 -28.24
N ASP A 665 -0.73 29.68 -28.89
CA ASP A 665 -1.00 29.81 -30.32
C ASP A 665 0.07 29.10 -31.14
N TYR A 666 1.35 29.34 -30.84
CA TYR A 666 2.45 28.66 -31.50
C TYR A 666 2.29 27.14 -31.47
N LEU A 667 2.04 26.55 -30.29
CA LEU A 667 1.89 25.11 -30.13
C LEU A 667 0.71 24.57 -30.95
N ILE A 668 -0.45 25.24 -30.94
CA ILE A 668 -1.61 24.82 -31.74
C ILE A 668 -1.38 25.00 -33.24
N SER A 669 -0.58 25.97 -33.65
CA SER A 669 -0.20 26.13 -35.06
C SER A 669 0.54 24.88 -35.59
N LEU A 670 1.27 24.17 -34.72
CA LEU A 670 2.00 22.96 -35.08
C LEU A 670 1.07 21.82 -35.52
N GLU A 671 -0.13 21.76 -34.94
CA GLU A 671 -1.14 20.71 -35.17
C GLU A 671 -2.30 21.16 -36.05
N SER A 672 -2.36 22.45 -36.38
CA SER A 672 -3.48 23.08 -37.13
C SER A 672 -3.88 22.37 -38.43
N THR A 673 -2.92 21.72 -39.12
CA THR A 673 -3.20 20.95 -40.35
C THR A 673 -3.97 19.67 -40.06
N ASP A 674 -3.61 18.94 -39.01
CA ASP A 674 -4.29 17.72 -38.59
C ASP A 674 -5.68 18.05 -38.03
N ILE A 675 -5.77 19.10 -37.21
CA ILE A 675 -7.06 19.63 -36.71
C ILE A 675 -7.99 19.98 -37.88
N PHE A 676 -7.50 20.69 -38.89
CA PHE A 676 -8.29 21.06 -40.06
C PHE A 676 -8.80 19.83 -40.83
N LYS A 677 -7.92 18.85 -41.05
CA LYS A 677 -8.26 17.62 -41.77
C LYS A 677 -9.33 16.82 -41.02
N ASP A 678 -9.15 16.63 -39.73
CA ASP A 678 -10.07 15.83 -38.92
C ASP A 678 -11.42 16.52 -38.73
N PHE A 679 -11.45 17.84 -38.56
CA PHE A 679 -12.70 18.60 -38.50
C PHE A 679 -13.47 18.53 -39.81
N LYS A 680 -12.76 18.57 -40.95
CA LYS A 680 -13.39 18.43 -42.27
C LYS A 680 -13.96 17.02 -42.48
N SER A 681 -13.23 15.99 -42.07
CA SER A 681 -13.66 14.59 -42.18
C SER A 681 -14.83 14.25 -41.25
N ASN A 682 -14.95 14.94 -40.11
CA ASN A 682 -15.98 14.70 -39.09
C ASN A 682 -17.00 15.85 -39.02
N LYS A 683 -17.31 16.50 -40.16
CA LYS A 683 -18.21 17.67 -40.21
C LYS A 683 -19.55 17.42 -39.52
N ASP A 684 -20.09 16.20 -39.61
CA ASP A 684 -21.36 15.79 -39.02
C ASP A 684 -21.37 15.80 -37.48
N LEU A 685 -20.20 15.74 -36.84
CA LEU A 685 -20.04 15.90 -35.39
C LEU A 685 -19.97 17.38 -34.97
N LEU A 686 -19.40 18.25 -35.82
CA LEU A 686 -19.15 19.65 -35.49
C LEU A 686 -20.26 20.61 -35.95
N CYS A 687 -21.08 20.20 -36.92
CA CYS A 687 -22.04 21.05 -37.60
C CYS A 687 -23.41 20.36 -37.70
N ASP A 688 -24.44 21.02 -37.16
CA ASP A 688 -25.84 20.65 -37.39
C ASP A 688 -26.33 21.38 -38.66
N GLU A 689 -26.48 20.64 -39.76
CA GLU A 689 -26.93 21.20 -41.04
C GLU A 689 -28.36 21.76 -40.98
N GLY A 690 -29.16 21.34 -40.00
CA GLY A 690 -30.48 21.89 -39.73
C GLY A 690 -30.48 23.26 -39.04
N SER A 691 -29.31 23.72 -38.55
CA SER A 691 -29.15 24.99 -37.84
C SER A 691 -28.26 25.96 -38.64
N PRO A 692 -28.83 27.02 -39.25
CA PRO A 692 -28.05 28.02 -39.98
C PRO A 692 -26.94 28.67 -39.14
N GLU A 693 -27.17 28.82 -37.84
CA GLU A 693 -26.18 29.35 -36.89
C GLU A 693 -25.01 28.39 -36.69
N SER A 694 -25.27 27.09 -36.57
CA SER A 694 -24.25 26.05 -36.47
C SER A 694 -23.37 26.01 -37.71
N VAL A 695 -23.99 26.02 -38.90
CA VAL A 695 -23.28 26.06 -40.19
C VAL A 695 -22.39 27.31 -40.29
N LYS A 696 -22.90 28.46 -39.89
CA LYS A 696 -22.12 29.72 -39.90
C LYS A 696 -20.92 29.64 -38.95
N ARG A 697 -21.11 29.17 -37.71
CA ARG A 697 -20.00 29.03 -36.74
C ARG A 697 -18.94 28.05 -37.24
N TYR A 698 -19.33 26.88 -37.76
CA TYR A 698 -18.40 25.91 -38.33
C TYR A 698 -17.58 26.52 -39.47
N ASN A 699 -18.22 27.19 -40.43
CA ASN A 699 -17.52 27.81 -41.54
C ASN A 699 -16.55 28.92 -41.09
N CYS A 700 -16.94 29.74 -40.11
CA CYS A 700 -16.05 30.72 -39.50
C CYS A 700 -14.84 30.06 -38.84
N LEU A 701 -15.05 28.98 -38.07
CA LEU A 701 -13.98 28.24 -37.41
C LEU A 701 -12.98 27.66 -38.43
N MET A 702 -13.48 26.99 -39.47
CA MET A 702 -12.64 26.43 -40.53
C MET A 702 -11.84 27.50 -41.27
N THR A 703 -12.42 28.69 -41.46
CA THR A 703 -11.73 29.84 -42.04
C THR A 703 -10.60 30.33 -41.13
N GLN A 704 -10.83 30.40 -39.81
CA GLN A 704 -9.78 30.77 -38.84
C GLN A 704 -8.64 29.75 -38.82
N ILE A 705 -8.93 28.46 -38.79
CA ILE A 705 -7.89 27.42 -38.84
C ILE A 705 -7.09 27.51 -40.14
N SER A 706 -7.75 27.78 -41.27
CA SER A 706 -7.06 27.99 -42.56
C SER A 706 -6.08 29.17 -42.49
N LYS A 707 -6.47 30.29 -41.86
CA LYS A 707 -5.58 31.45 -41.65
C LYS A 707 -4.39 31.09 -40.78
N ILE A 708 -4.56 30.27 -39.75
CA ILE A 708 -3.46 29.80 -38.89
C ILE A 708 -2.45 28.99 -39.70
N ILE A 709 -2.93 28.08 -40.56
CA ILE A 709 -2.07 27.29 -41.45
C ILE A 709 -1.30 28.20 -42.42
N GLU A 710 -1.95 29.22 -42.97
CA GLU A 710 -1.29 30.19 -43.85
C GLU A 710 -0.25 31.05 -43.12
N LEU A 711 -0.56 31.50 -41.91
CA LEU A 711 0.35 32.29 -41.07
C LEU A 711 1.62 31.50 -40.72
N ARG A 712 1.52 30.19 -40.46
CA ARG A 712 2.67 29.33 -40.19
C ARG A 712 3.56 29.08 -41.41
N ARG A 713 2.99 29.14 -42.62
CA ARG A 713 3.74 28.95 -43.87
C ARG A 713 4.55 30.18 -44.28
N ARG A 714 4.23 31.33 -43.71
CA ARG A 714 4.97 32.60 -43.88
C ARG A 714 6.01 32.72 -42.79
#